data_AF-A0A3R6S0L8-F1
#
_entry.id   AF-A0A3R6S0L8-F1
#
_cell.length_a   1.000
_cell.length_b   1.000
_cell.length_c   1.000
_cell.angle_alpha   90.00
_cell.angle_beta   90.00
_cell.angle_gamma   90.00
#
_symmetry.space_group_name_H-M   'P 1'
#
loop_
_entity.id
_entity.type
_entity.pdbx_description
1 polymer ?
#
loop_
_entity_poly.entity_id
_entity_poly.type
_entity_poly.pdbx_seq_one_letter_code
_entity_poly.pdbx_strand_id
1 'polypeptide(L)'
;MKHILLSILFACLGFSCGGNTVQAPYSYAVAETPWSEALGNHRAVLTVAAPADAVRLSFDWRRPDKEVEDRCFLIIDAETGDTIPNIQRLKVDNEQCELLFGPVSKKGTYFFYYLPYRVQEGWGNYHRGYYPKEEAPDRQWLSATSSASSDGQFPEATIARVESRTQFDSFFPMEVTASAGEKEQYRQANPGRFLVFPEDRSFPVRMKTNVPYKWLQGQDRSLFKGAAMPNEYYAFQLGIWAGNQELKSITYETSGLKSGNNVIPAEAITCFNINGVNPLGKPFTKKVSVAPDAVQPLWFGVDLKADQPGGTYKGVIVVSDETGYVVPVDIELKVSGKMLADRGDNELWRHSRLRWLNSTRGISDKPTEGYTDMSLSDNRISCLGRTVSLDMQTALPTSVDSWGHELLASPVRFIIRTSSGEKKLNGTVDLTGQSEGKMSGSWKAEDDDLTLICNGTMEFDGWINYVYSVTPKKDLQIEDIRLEIPMKSEAAPYFMGLGLPGQETPANYSGGWETQGKTVHDYAVSIPTSKNTSWLWPFDSFWCGSEKAGIHCELRGASYTGPLLNLYRPAYPESWYNNGKGGFRINRSGNRTTATAYSGERTLKAGENLTFDFALLITPVKKVNSHGQFIDRYYHNGGAPTPGQENLDAGIKIINVHHANALNPFINYPFITADKIKDFVDEWHGKGCKVKLYYTIRELTNVVPEIWALRSLGDEILQGGNGGGFPWCREHYVTDYTPQWYQHLEDQQLGVAADASVLTATGDSRWYNYYVEGLAWLVEHTGIDGLYLDDVAFGRDMLKRMRHAMEEVKPGCIIDLHSNTGFSRGPATQYAEYFPYVDKVWFGESFMYDEMSPANWLVEVSGIPFGLMGDMLHGGGNKWLGMQYGMTVRQPWLTEGVSCDPQYIWRLWDDFGIMDAQMIGFWEKNPAVTTSDKEVKVTAYVNKGKTLLSIGNYSGAKKQVKLNIDWKQLGLNPSSVRMQAPAVTDFQEAQEFTPADLIPVDPKHGWLIIVSE
;
A
#
# COMPACT_ATOMS: atom_id res chain seq x y z
N MET A 1 37.58 -18.18 -3.85
CA MET A 1 37.94 -19.47 -3.18
C MET A 1 37.68 -19.51 -1.68
N LYS A 2 37.76 -18.40 -0.91
CA LYS A 2 37.38 -18.37 0.52
C LYS A 2 35.88 -18.26 0.82
N HIS A 3 35.04 -17.89 -0.16
CA HIS A 3 33.58 -17.79 0.01
C HIS A 3 32.83 -19.11 -0.18
N ILE A 4 33.39 -20.09 -0.90
CA ILE A 4 32.77 -21.42 -1.10
C ILE A 4 32.88 -22.28 0.17
N LEU A 5 33.90 -22.05 1.00
CA LEU A 5 34.03 -22.75 2.30
C LEU A 5 33.05 -22.23 3.36
N LEU A 6 32.50 -21.03 3.23
CA LEU A 6 31.53 -20.48 4.20
C LEU A 6 30.13 -21.05 4.00
N SER A 7 29.73 -21.31 2.75
CA SER A 7 28.45 -21.96 2.40
C SER A 7 28.41 -23.43 2.81
N ILE A 8 29.56 -24.12 2.78
CA ILE A 8 29.66 -25.53 3.21
C ILE A 8 29.72 -25.65 4.75
N LEU A 9 30.26 -24.64 5.46
CA LEU A 9 30.30 -24.69 6.93
C LEU A 9 28.92 -24.44 7.59
N PHE A 10 28.04 -23.66 6.97
CA PHE A 10 26.67 -23.46 7.47
C PHE A 10 25.74 -24.65 7.16
N ALA A 11 26.02 -25.43 6.12
CA ALA A 11 25.32 -26.70 5.88
C ALA A 11 25.68 -27.80 6.91
N CYS A 12 26.81 -27.68 7.62
CA CYS A 12 27.29 -28.71 8.55
C CYS A 12 27.12 -28.37 10.05
N LEU A 13 26.64 -27.19 10.43
CA LEU A 13 26.41 -26.82 11.85
C LEU A 13 24.94 -26.90 12.30
N GLY A 14 24.02 -27.31 11.41
CA GLY A 14 22.62 -27.63 11.74
C GLY A 14 22.34 -29.09 12.14
N PHE A 15 23.34 -29.99 12.07
CA PHE A 15 23.16 -31.41 12.36
C PHE A 15 23.79 -31.83 13.70
N SER A 16 23.14 -31.48 14.80
CA SER A 16 23.26 -32.27 16.04
C SER A 16 22.03 -32.12 16.95
N CYS A 17 20.84 -32.30 16.38
CA CYS A 17 19.71 -32.84 17.12
C CYS A 17 19.31 -34.14 16.40
N GLY A 18 19.64 -35.28 17.00
CA GLY A 18 19.18 -36.57 16.50
C GLY A 18 17.66 -36.66 16.59
N GLY A 19 16.98 -36.27 15.51
CA GLY A 19 15.57 -36.54 15.28
C GLY A 19 15.43 -37.70 14.31
N ASN A 20 14.52 -38.63 14.60
CA ASN A 20 14.13 -39.70 13.68
C ASN A 20 13.84 -39.10 12.29
N THR A 21 14.69 -39.40 11.31
CA THR A 21 14.44 -39.03 9.91
C THR A 21 13.17 -39.71 9.45
N VAL A 22 12.12 -38.93 9.21
CA VAL A 22 10.90 -39.38 8.53
C VAL A 22 11.31 -40.01 7.21
N GLN A 23 10.92 -41.26 6.99
CA GLN A 23 11.18 -41.93 5.72
C GLN A 23 10.30 -41.28 4.66
N ALA A 24 10.89 -40.41 3.83
CA ALA A 24 10.19 -39.79 2.71
C ALA A 24 9.78 -40.87 1.68
N PRO A 25 8.65 -40.70 0.97
CA PRO A 25 8.19 -41.68 -0.01
C PRO A 25 9.20 -41.84 -1.17
N TYR A 26 9.94 -40.77 -1.46
CA TYR A 26 11.05 -40.72 -2.42
C TYR A 26 12.18 -39.85 -1.85
N SER A 27 13.36 -39.92 -2.49
CA SER A 27 14.37 -38.89 -2.27
C SER A 27 13.91 -37.57 -2.89
N TYR A 28 13.84 -36.50 -2.12
CA TYR A 28 13.54 -35.15 -2.60
C TYR A 28 14.81 -34.30 -2.63
N ALA A 29 14.97 -33.47 -3.66
CA ALA A 29 16.11 -32.57 -3.79
C ALA A 29 15.74 -31.26 -4.50
N VAL A 30 16.58 -30.24 -4.34
CA VAL A 30 16.63 -29.08 -5.23
C VAL A 30 17.62 -29.40 -6.34
N ALA A 31 17.29 -29.07 -7.60
CA ALA A 31 18.22 -29.28 -8.70
C ALA A 31 19.50 -28.46 -8.51
N GLU A 32 20.66 -29.05 -8.83
CA GLU A 32 21.96 -28.37 -8.76
C GLU A 32 22.03 -27.17 -9.70
N THR A 33 21.33 -27.24 -10.84
CA THR A 33 21.18 -26.13 -11.78
C THR A 33 19.70 -26.03 -12.16
N PRO A 34 19.05 -24.88 -11.92
CA PRO A 34 17.67 -24.66 -12.33
C PRO A 34 17.52 -24.87 -13.84
N TRP A 35 16.55 -25.70 -14.24
CA TRP A 35 16.23 -25.91 -15.65
C TRP A 35 15.37 -24.74 -16.21
N SER A 36 15.05 -24.79 -17.51
CA SER A 36 14.21 -23.77 -18.15
C SER A 36 12.83 -23.67 -17.47
N GLU A 37 12.43 -22.46 -17.08
CA GLU A 37 11.12 -22.19 -16.48
C GLU A 37 9.94 -22.78 -17.28
N ALA A 38 10.06 -22.85 -18.61
CA ALA A 38 9.01 -23.39 -19.47
C ALA A 38 8.69 -24.87 -19.19
N LEU A 39 9.62 -25.62 -18.59
CA LEU A 39 9.42 -27.01 -18.18
C LEU A 39 8.71 -27.13 -16.81
N GLY A 40 8.38 -26.01 -16.17
CA GLY A 40 7.70 -25.97 -14.87
C GLY A 40 8.66 -26.01 -13.69
N ASN A 41 8.09 -26.12 -12.49
CA ASN A 41 8.82 -26.02 -11.23
C ASN A 41 9.23 -27.37 -10.64
N HIS A 42 8.72 -28.48 -11.18
CA HIS A 42 8.87 -29.81 -10.59
C HIS A 42 9.17 -30.89 -11.63
N ARG A 43 10.01 -31.87 -11.26
CA ARG A 43 10.26 -33.07 -12.08
C ARG A 43 10.53 -34.31 -11.24
N ALA A 44 10.22 -35.48 -11.78
CA ALA A 44 10.75 -36.75 -11.31
C ALA A 44 11.92 -37.20 -12.21
N VAL A 45 13.01 -37.65 -11.59
CA VAL A 45 14.16 -38.24 -12.30
C VAL A 45 13.94 -39.74 -12.38
N LEU A 46 13.72 -40.23 -13.60
CA LEU A 46 13.40 -41.62 -13.89
C LEU A 46 14.65 -42.37 -14.38
N THR A 47 14.76 -43.65 -14.04
CA THR A 47 15.74 -44.58 -14.60
C THR A 47 15.01 -45.66 -15.38
N VAL A 48 15.35 -45.81 -16.66
CA VAL A 48 14.81 -46.85 -17.56
C VAL A 48 15.92 -47.86 -17.88
N ALA A 49 15.67 -49.13 -17.55
CA ALA A 49 16.70 -50.17 -17.58
C ALA A 49 17.06 -50.68 -19.00
N ALA A 50 16.12 -50.61 -19.95
CA ALA A 50 16.30 -51.09 -21.31
C ALA A 50 15.37 -50.33 -22.29
N PRO A 51 15.75 -50.23 -23.59
CA PRO A 51 14.84 -49.77 -24.64
C PRO A 51 13.57 -50.61 -24.68
N ALA A 52 12.42 -49.96 -24.92
CA ALA A 52 11.12 -50.63 -25.02
C ALA A 52 10.12 -49.78 -25.79
N ASP A 53 9.18 -50.41 -26.46
CA ASP A 53 8.10 -49.72 -27.18
C ASP A 53 7.15 -48.96 -26.22
N ALA A 54 7.00 -49.46 -25.00
CA ALA A 54 6.32 -48.78 -23.90
C ALA A 54 6.94 -49.14 -22.55
N VAL A 55 7.02 -48.15 -21.66
CA VAL A 55 7.52 -48.27 -20.29
C VAL A 55 6.41 -47.82 -19.34
N ARG A 56 6.22 -48.56 -18.24
CA ARG A 56 5.25 -48.21 -17.19
C ARG A 56 5.89 -47.32 -16.14
N LEU A 57 5.20 -46.25 -15.75
CA LEU A 57 5.51 -45.45 -14.57
C LEU A 57 4.40 -45.64 -13.54
N SER A 58 4.77 -45.88 -12.28
CA SER A 58 3.88 -45.77 -11.12
C SER A 58 4.53 -44.84 -10.10
N PHE A 59 3.88 -43.72 -9.82
CA PHE A 59 4.43 -42.63 -9.02
C PHE A 59 3.41 -42.13 -7.99
N ASP A 60 3.67 -42.35 -6.70
CA ASP A 60 2.89 -41.80 -5.59
C ASP A 60 3.28 -40.35 -5.31
N TRP A 61 3.03 -39.48 -6.28
CA TRP A 61 3.54 -38.10 -6.34
C TRP A 61 2.94 -37.13 -5.32
N ARG A 62 1.79 -37.46 -4.70
CA ARG A 62 1.20 -36.75 -3.54
C ARG A 62 1.10 -35.23 -3.68
N ARG A 63 0.41 -34.79 -4.73
CA ARG A 63 0.28 -33.40 -5.15
C ARG A 63 -0.86 -32.65 -4.45
N PRO A 64 -0.62 -31.40 -3.99
CA PRO A 64 -1.63 -30.58 -3.31
C PRO A 64 -2.48 -29.72 -4.26
N ASP A 65 -2.05 -29.54 -5.50
CA ASP A 65 -2.69 -28.63 -6.46
C ASP A 65 -3.95 -29.23 -7.12
N LYS A 66 -4.77 -28.38 -7.74
CA LYS A 66 -6.05 -28.77 -8.35
C LYS A 66 -5.89 -29.19 -9.81
N GLU A 67 -6.81 -30.03 -10.29
CA GLU A 67 -6.94 -30.43 -11.71
C GLU A 67 -5.69 -31.13 -12.25
N VAL A 68 -5.06 -31.98 -11.45
CA VAL A 68 -3.81 -32.68 -11.79
C VAL A 68 -3.95 -33.54 -13.06
N GLU A 69 -5.16 -34.05 -13.32
CA GLU A 69 -5.56 -34.83 -14.48
C GLU A 69 -5.58 -34.05 -15.81
N ASP A 70 -5.52 -32.73 -15.76
CA ASP A 70 -5.55 -31.83 -16.92
C ASP A 70 -4.24 -31.07 -17.15
N ARG A 71 -3.27 -31.21 -16.23
CA ARG A 71 -1.93 -30.60 -16.38
C ARG A 71 -1.10 -31.34 -17.41
N CYS A 72 -0.42 -30.61 -18.29
CA CYS A 72 0.52 -31.15 -19.28
C CYS A 72 1.65 -31.97 -18.63
N PHE A 73 2.04 -33.07 -19.28
CA PHE A 73 3.18 -33.91 -18.93
C PHE A 73 4.23 -33.91 -20.04
N LEU A 74 5.50 -33.81 -19.65
CA LEU A 74 6.63 -33.92 -20.57
C LEU A 74 7.62 -34.95 -20.02
N ILE A 75 7.98 -35.95 -20.83
CA ILE A 75 9.04 -36.90 -20.50
C ILE A 75 10.16 -36.67 -21.50
N ILE A 76 11.36 -36.33 -21.01
CA ILE A 76 12.50 -35.92 -21.83
C ILE A 76 13.68 -36.86 -21.57
N ASP A 77 14.32 -37.35 -22.63
CA ASP A 77 15.59 -38.08 -22.54
C ASP A 77 16.68 -37.14 -22.00
N ALA A 78 17.31 -37.50 -20.88
CA ALA A 78 18.28 -36.62 -20.23
C ALA A 78 19.58 -36.46 -21.02
N GLU A 79 19.91 -37.40 -21.92
CA GLU A 79 21.12 -37.36 -22.74
C GLU A 79 20.88 -36.60 -24.04
N THR A 80 19.76 -36.85 -24.74
CA THR A 80 19.50 -36.26 -26.07
C THR A 80 18.67 -34.99 -26.01
N GLY A 81 17.87 -34.79 -24.96
CA GLY A 81 16.90 -33.71 -24.87
C GLY A 81 15.61 -33.95 -25.67
N ASP A 82 15.43 -35.13 -26.25
CA ASP A 82 14.25 -35.48 -27.03
C ASP A 82 13.03 -35.73 -26.12
N THR A 83 11.88 -35.19 -26.49
CA THR A 83 10.61 -35.45 -25.81
C THR A 83 10.02 -36.77 -26.28
N ILE A 84 9.59 -37.62 -25.33
CA ILE A 84 8.86 -38.85 -25.63
C ILE A 84 7.49 -38.50 -26.24
N PRO A 85 7.14 -39.07 -27.41
CA PRO A 85 5.99 -38.60 -28.17
C PRO A 85 4.64 -39.12 -27.65
N ASN A 86 4.60 -40.25 -26.93
CA ASN A 86 3.35 -40.85 -26.46
C ASN A 86 3.33 -40.97 -24.93
N ILE A 87 2.26 -40.46 -24.32
CA ILE A 87 1.95 -40.61 -22.89
C ILE A 87 0.50 -41.06 -22.74
N GLN A 88 0.29 -42.33 -22.39
CA GLN A 88 -1.03 -42.84 -22.02
C GLN A 88 -1.21 -42.75 -20.51
N ARG A 89 -2.18 -41.93 -20.09
CA ARG A 89 -2.59 -41.82 -18.69
C ARG A 89 -3.42 -43.05 -18.29
N LEU A 90 -2.95 -43.86 -17.35
CA LEU A 90 -3.70 -44.99 -16.80
C LEU A 90 -4.52 -44.56 -15.58
N LYS A 91 -3.88 -43.88 -14.63
CA LYS A 91 -4.51 -43.31 -13.43
C LYS A 91 -3.78 -42.04 -13.04
N VAL A 92 -4.48 -40.92 -12.93
CA VAL A 92 -3.86 -39.64 -12.55
C VAL A 92 -4.83 -38.94 -11.61
N ASP A 93 -4.46 -38.89 -10.33
CA ASP A 93 -5.16 -38.16 -9.27
C ASP A 93 -4.13 -37.49 -8.34
N ASN A 94 -4.58 -36.82 -7.27
CA ASN A 94 -3.67 -36.12 -6.36
C ASN A 94 -2.67 -37.05 -5.63
N GLU A 95 -3.00 -38.32 -5.42
CA GLU A 95 -2.14 -39.25 -4.70
C GLU A 95 -1.17 -39.97 -5.64
N GLN A 96 -1.64 -40.35 -6.84
CA GLN A 96 -0.95 -41.27 -7.72
C GLN A 96 -0.96 -40.83 -9.20
N CYS A 97 0.15 -41.07 -9.89
CA CYS A 97 0.32 -40.95 -11.32
C CYS A 97 0.84 -42.28 -11.90
N GLU A 98 -0.01 -43.00 -12.63
CA GLU A 98 0.31 -44.18 -13.41
C GLU A 98 0.19 -43.90 -14.90
N LEU A 99 1.27 -44.13 -15.65
CA LEU A 99 1.37 -43.84 -17.08
C LEU A 99 2.00 -45.03 -17.84
N LEU A 100 1.69 -45.14 -19.13
CA LEU A 100 2.56 -45.78 -20.12
C LEU A 100 3.17 -44.70 -21.01
N PHE A 101 4.47 -44.77 -21.29
CA PHE A 101 5.13 -43.83 -22.19
C PHE A 101 6.11 -44.53 -23.14
N GLY A 102 6.29 -43.97 -24.33
CA GLY A 102 7.24 -44.52 -25.30
C GLY A 102 7.04 -44.02 -26.75
N PRO A 103 7.77 -44.61 -27.72
CA PRO A 103 8.84 -45.58 -27.52
C PRO A 103 10.06 -44.97 -26.82
N VAL A 104 10.76 -45.78 -26.04
CA VAL A 104 12.03 -45.44 -25.40
C VAL A 104 13.16 -46.14 -26.14
N SER A 105 14.03 -45.38 -26.79
CA SER A 105 15.04 -45.90 -27.71
C SER A 105 16.32 -46.38 -27.03
N LYS A 106 16.59 -45.94 -25.79
CA LYS A 106 17.82 -46.24 -25.04
C LYS A 106 17.51 -46.49 -23.56
N LYS A 107 18.38 -47.26 -22.89
CA LYS A 107 18.42 -47.28 -21.42
C LYS A 107 19.04 -45.96 -20.94
N GLY A 108 18.59 -45.43 -19.81
CA GLY A 108 19.17 -44.18 -19.30
C GLY A 108 18.29 -43.44 -18.30
N THR A 109 18.62 -42.16 -18.12
CA THR A 109 17.88 -41.24 -17.27
C THR A 109 16.87 -40.47 -18.12
N TYR A 110 15.65 -40.33 -17.61
CA TYR A 110 14.59 -39.53 -18.22
C TYR A 110 14.05 -38.55 -17.20
N PHE A 111 13.71 -37.34 -17.62
CA PHE A 111 13.08 -36.33 -16.76
C PHE A 111 11.59 -36.27 -17.05
N PHE A 112 10.78 -36.58 -16.04
CA PHE A 112 9.32 -36.40 -16.10
C PHE A 112 8.94 -35.08 -15.44
N TYR A 113 8.68 -34.06 -16.26
CA TYR A 113 8.19 -32.77 -15.82
C TYR A 113 6.66 -32.76 -15.72
N TYR A 114 6.17 -32.14 -14.66
CA TYR A 114 4.75 -31.90 -14.42
C TYR A 114 4.56 -30.44 -14.00
N LEU A 115 3.46 -29.82 -14.46
CA LEU A 115 3.19 -28.37 -14.35
C LEU A 115 4.06 -27.44 -15.24
N PRO A 116 4.38 -27.81 -16.50
CA PRO A 116 5.06 -26.87 -17.39
C PRO A 116 4.15 -25.66 -17.68
N TYR A 117 4.73 -24.46 -17.72
CA TYR A 117 3.99 -23.22 -17.91
C TYR A 117 4.63 -22.30 -18.95
N ARG A 118 3.84 -21.36 -19.48
CA ARG A 118 4.31 -20.39 -20.47
C ARG A 118 4.98 -19.21 -19.77
N VAL A 119 6.29 -19.04 -19.95
CA VAL A 119 7.06 -17.93 -19.38
C VAL A 119 6.54 -16.57 -19.87
N GLN A 120 6.38 -15.62 -18.95
CA GLN A 120 6.05 -14.24 -19.24
C GLN A 120 7.18 -13.33 -18.79
N GLU A 121 7.91 -12.80 -19.76
CA GLU A 121 8.89 -11.73 -19.54
C GLU A 121 8.19 -10.41 -19.18
N GLY A 122 8.92 -9.49 -18.54
CA GLY A 122 8.45 -8.15 -18.21
C GLY A 122 7.57 -8.08 -16.96
N TRP A 123 6.61 -7.15 -16.95
CA TRP A 123 5.92 -6.72 -15.74
C TRP A 123 4.42 -6.43 -15.94
N GLY A 124 3.70 -6.20 -14.84
CA GLY A 124 2.28 -5.82 -14.83
C GLY A 124 1.38 -6.95 -14.36
N ASN A 125 0.43 -7.39 -15.19
CA ASN A 125 -0.46 -8.51 -14.88
C ASN A 125 0.04 -9.82 -15.51
N TYR A 126 -0.08 -10.94 -14.80
CA TYR A 126 0.25 -12.26 -15.37
C TYR A 126 -0.92 -12.87 -16.15
N HIS A 127 -0.69 -13.34 -17.38
CA HIS A 127 -1.75 -13.78 -18.31
C HIS A 127 -1.45 -15.05 -19.13
N ARG A 128 -0.30 -15.71 -18.96
CA ARG A 128 0.11 -16.83 -19.84
C ARG A 128 -0.31 -18.24 -19.41
N GLY A 129 -0.36 -18.53 -18.12
CA GLY A 129 -0.86 -19.80 -17.55
C GLY A 129 -0.01 -21.06 -17.85
N TYR A 130 -0.56 -22.24 -17.52
CA TYR A 130 0.05 -23.55 -17.79
C TYR A 130 -0.06 -23.95 -19.26
N TYR A 131 0.80 -24.84 -19.74
CA TYR A 131 0.59 -25.48 -21.05
C TYR A 131 -0.68 -26.34 -21.05
N PRO A 132 -1.39 -26.43 -22.19
CA PRO A 132 -2.49 -27.36 -22.34
C PRO A 132 -2.00 -28.80 -22.20
N LYS A 133 -2.91 -29.70 -21.80
CA LYS A 133 -2.69 -31.15 -21.75
C LYS A 133 -2.01 -31.64 -23.04
N GLU A 134 -1.08 -32.58 -22.90
CA GLU A 134 -0.36 -33.17 -24.03
C GLU A 134 -1.31 -33.83 -25.03
N GLU A 135 -0.88 -33.90 -26.29
CA GLU A 135 -1.62 -34.55 -27.35
C GLU A 135 -1.90 -36.03 -27.02
N ALA A 136 -3.01 -36.54 -27.56
CA ALA A 136 -3.34 -37.95 -27.39
C ALA A 136 -2.26 -38.84 -28.03
N PRO A 137 -1.92 -39.99 -27.41
CA PRO A 137 -0.98 -40.93 -28.00
C PRO A 137 -1.37 -41.38 -29.40
N ASP A 138 -0.37 -41.66 -30.24
CA ASP A 138 -0.57 -42.19 -31.58
C ASP A 138 -1.44 -43.47 -31.55
N ARG A 139 -2.41 -43.56 -32.46
CA ARG A 139 -3.38 -44.65 -32.48
C ARG A 139 -2.75 -46.01 -32.78
N GLN A 140 -1.69 -46.05 -33.59
CA GLN A 140 -0.97 -47.29 -33.89
C GLN A 140 -0.17 -47.73 -32.66
N TRP A 141 0.48 -46.79 -31.98
CA TRP A 141 1.18 -47.06 -30.72
C TRP A 141 0.23 -47.58 -29.62
N LEU A 142 -0.95 -46.97 -29.47
CA LEU A 142 -1.99 -47.46 -28.55
C LEU A 142 -2.48 -48.87 -28.88
N SER A 143 -2.65 -49.17 -30.16
CA SER A 143 -3.11 -50.50 -30.60
C SER A 143 -2.05 -51.56 -30.30
N ALA A 144 -0.78 -51.28 -30.62
CA ALA A 144 0.34 -52.18 -30.37
C ALA A 144 0.57 -52.44 -28.87
N THR A 145 0.50 -51.40 -28.04
CA THR A 145 0.63 -51.52 -26.58
C THR A 145 -0.55 -52.24 -25.95
N SER A 146 -1.78 -51.99 -26.41
CA SER A 146 -2.97 -52.72 -25.92
C SER A 146 -2.88 -54.22 -26.20
N SER A 147 -2.38 -54.62 -27.38
CA SER A 147 -2.17 -56.04 -27.72
C SER A 147 -1.02 -56.70 -26.95
N ALA A 148 0.01 -55.94 -26.55
CA ALA A 148 1.10 -56.44 -25.72
C ALA A 148 0.67 -56.69 -24.26
N SER A 149 -0.32 -55.94 -23.76
CA SER A 149 -0.82 -56.06 -22.37
C SER A 149 -1.48 -57.41 -22.05
N SER A 150 -1.94 -58.15 -23.07
CA SER A 150 -2.48 -59.50 -22.92
C SER A 150 -1.42 -60.61 -22.80
N ASP A 151 -0.16 -60.35 -23.21
CA ASP A 151 0.90 -61.38 -23.31
C ASP A 151 2.23 -61.02 -22.58
N GLY A 152 2.42 -59.81 -22.00
CA GLY A 152 3.65 -59.46 -21.27
C GLY A 152 3.57 -58.23 -20.36
N GLN A 153 4.32 -58.24 -19.25
CA GLN A 153 4.52 -57.07 -18.37
C GLN A 153 5.45 -56.05 -19.06
N PHE A 154 5.02 -54.78 -19.13
CA PHE A 154 5.89 -53.68 -19.57
C PHE A 154 7.04 -53.45 -18.57
N PRO A 155 8.26 -53.10 -19.03
CA PRO A 155 9.32 -52.69 -18.12
C PRO A 155 8.90 -51.45 -17.31
N GLU A 156 9.26 -51.42 -16.03
CA GLU A 156 8.94 -50.31 -15.13
C GLU A 156 10.08 -49.30 -15.06
N ALA A 157 9.73 -48.01 -15.15
CA ALA A 157 10.63 -46.91 -14.82
C ALA A 157 10.76 -46.79 -13.29
N THR A 158 12.00 -46.67 -12.80
CA THR A 158 12.25 -46.42 -11.37
C THR A 158 12.42 -44.92 -11.12
N ILE A 159 11.77 -44.39 -10.09
CA ILE A 159 11.95 -42.99 -9.67
C ILE A 159 13.20 -42.91 -8.80
N ALA A 160 14.27 -42.33 -9.34
CA ALA A 160 15.52 -42.15 -8.60
C ALA A 160 15.39 -41.06 -7.52
N ARG A 161 14.70 -39.96 -7.86
CA ARG A 161 14.40 -38.83 -6.95
C ARG A 161 13.37 -37.89 -7.56
N VAL A 162 12.79 -37.04 -6.73
CA VAL A 162 11.91 -35.93 -7.13
C VAL A 162 12.66 -34.62 -6.89
N GLU A 163 12.65 -33.75 -7.88
CA GLU A 163 13.38 -32.49 -7.86
C GLU A 163 12.43 -31.30 -8.01
N SER A 164 12.71 -30.27 -7.22
CA SER A 164 12.18 -28.91 -7.41
C SER A 164 13.23 -28.05 -8.12
N ARG A 165 12.76 -27.10 -8.92
CA ARG A 165 13.62 -26.22 -9.72
C ARG A 165 14.50 -25.35 -8.82
N THR A 166 13.91 -24.79 -7.77
CA THR A 166 14.60 -24.03 -6.71
C THR A 166 14.08 -24.47 -5.33
N GLN A 167 14.75 -24.02 -4.26
CA GLN A 167 14.26 -24.23 -2.89
C GLN A 167 12.92 -23.54 -2.64
N PHE A 168 12.66 -22.40 -3.29
CA PHE A 168 11.42 -21.64 -3.16
C PHE A 168 10.23 -22.37 -3.81
N ASP A 169 10.50 -23.15 -4.86
CA ASP A 169 9.50 -23.94 -5.58
C ASP A 169 9.17 -25.26 -4.87
N SER A 170 9.90 -25.66 -3.83
CA SER A 170 9.80 -27.01 -3.29
C SER A 170 8.51 -27.29 -2.53
N PHE A 171 7.82 -28.38 -2.87
CA PHE A 171 6.72 -28.93 -2.08
C PHE A 171 7.17 -29.69 -0.82
N PHE A 172 8.41 -30.16 -0.78
CA PHE A 172 8.87 -30.99 0.34
C PHE A 172 9.34 -30.14 1.52
N PRO A 173 9.02 -30.49 2.78
CA PRO A 173 8.18 -31.61 3.21
C PRO A 173 6.71 -31.25 3.50
N MET A 174 6.35 -29.96 3.49
CA MET A 174 5.09 -29.47 4.07
C MET A 174 3.93 -29.36 3.07
N GLU A 175 4.16 -29.66 1.79
CA GLU A 175 3.15 -29.68 0.71
C GLU A 175 3.11 -31.02 -0.02
N VAL A 176 3.74 -32.06 0.55
CA VAL A 176 3.54 -33.46 0.14
C VAL A 176 2.36 -34.01 0.93
N THR A 177 1.29 -34.45 0.25
CA THR A 177 0.04 -34.84 0.90
C THR A 177 0.09 -36.26 1.50
N ALA A 178 -0.54 -36.43 2.66
CA ALA A 178 -0.90 -37.75 3.18
C ALA A 178 -2.04 -38.34 2.34
N SER A 179 -2.02 -39.66 2.11
CA SER A 179 -3.10 -40.34 1.39
C SER A 179 -4.35 -40.47 2.25
N ALA A 180 -5.51 -40.66 1.61
CA ALA A 180 -6.77 -40.93 2.30
C ALA A 180 -6.67 -42.15 3.22
N GLY A 181 -5.96 -43.21 2.78
CA GLY A 181 -5.71 -44.39 3.59
C GLY A 181 -4.86 -44.11 4.83
N GLU A 182 -3.79 -43.32 4.69
CA GLU A 182 -2.95 -42.91 5.82
C GLU A 182 -3.72 -42.02 6.81
N LYS A 183 -4.54 -41.08 6.31
CA LYS A 183 -5.40 -40.24 7.15
C LYS A 183 -6.36 -41.10 7.97
N GLU A 184 -7.06 -42.04 7.33
CA GLU A 184 -8.02 -42.91 8.00
C GLU A 184 -7.35 -43.80 9.04
N GLN A 185 -6.25 -44.48 8.67
CA GLN A 185 -5.47 -45.29 9.60
C GLN A 185 -5.00 -44.48 10.80
N TYR A 186 -4.55 -43.24 10.58
CA TYR A 186 -4.09 -42.39 11.65
C TYR A 186 -5.22 -41.96 12.59
N ARG A 187 -6.39 -41.58 12.06
CA ARG A 187 -7.58 -41.22 12.84
C ARG A 187 -8.06 -42.39 13.70
N GLN A 188 -8.03 -43.61 13.15
CA GLN A 188 -8.39 -44.81 13.91
C GLN A 188 -7.43 -45.06 15.08
N ALA A 189 -6.13 -44.83 14.87
CA ALA A 189 -5.12 -44.97 15.92
C ALA A 189 -5.15 -43.83 16.96
N ASN A 190 -5.67 -42.65 16.58
CA ASN A 190 -5.68 -41.44 17.40
C ASN A 190 -7.07 -40.80 17.41
N PRO A 191 -8.04 -41.39 18.13
CA PRO A 191 -9.39 -40.85 18.19
C PRO A 191 -9.43 -39.51 18.94
N GLY A 192 -10.22 -38.58 18.43
CA GLY A 192 -10.36 -37.25 19.02
C GLY A 192 -11.23 -36.33 18.18
N ARG A 193 -11.72 -35.23 18.77
CA ARG A 193 -12.44 -34.19 18.01
C ARG A 193 -11.51 -33.43 17.06
N PHE A 194 -10.26 -33.24 17.47
CA PHE A 194 -9.17 -32.74 16.66
C PHE A 194 -7.84 -33.28 17.17
N LEU A 195 -6.81 -33.16 16.33
CA LEU A 195 -5.44 -33.55 16.60
C LEU A 195 -4.52 -32.34 16.47
N VAL A 196 -3.41 -32.33 17.21
CA VAL A 196 -2.45 -31.23 17.23
C VAL A 196 -1.05 -31.73 16.86
N PHE A 197 -0.37 -30.99 15.99
CA PHE A 197 0.96 -31.31 15.48
C PHE A 197 1.91 -30.13 15.71
N PRO A 198 2.87 -30.23 16.65
CA PRO A 198 3.85 -29.18 16.88
C PRO A 198 4.87 -29.09 15.76
N GLU A 199 5.17 -27.89 15.28
CA GLU A 199 6.10 -27.66 14.18
C GLU A 199 6.98 -26.44 14.42
N ASP A 200 8.26 -26.56 14.07
CA ASP A 200 9.21 -25.45 14.09
C ASP A 200 8.92 -24.46 12.96
N ARG A 201 9.30 -23.19 13.15
CA ARG A 201 9.20 -22.15 12.12
C ARG A 201 9.88 -22.52 10.79
N SER A 202 10.87 -23.41 10.81
CA SER A 202 11.56 -23.93 9.62
C SER A 202 10.68 -24.83 8.74
N PHE A 203 9.55 -25.32 9.26
CA PHE A 203 8.58 -26.16 8.55
C PHE A 203 7.17 -25.54 8.62
N PRO A 204 6.95 -24.36 8.01
CA PRO A 204 5.65 -23.71 8.01
C PRO A 204 4.57 -24.63 7.43
N VAL A 205 3.44 -24.74 8.12
CA VAL A 205 2.26 -25.44 7.61
C VAL A 205 1.65 -24.64 6.48
N ARG A 206 1.66 -25.20 5.27
CA ARG A 206 1.28 -24.49 4.04
C ARG A 206 -0.12 -24.84 3.55
N MET A 207 -0.55 -26.08 3.78
CA MET A 207 -1.82 -26.62 3.29
C MET A 207 -2.95 -26.45 4.31
N LYS A 208 -4.12 -25.95 3.86
CA LYS A 208 -5.33 -25.81 4.68
C LYS A 208 -6.33 -26.96 4.53
N THR A 209 -6.31 -27.67 3.41
CA THR A 209 -7.29 -28.73 3.08
C THR A 209 -6.68 -30.13 3.04
N ASN A 210 -5.37 -30.24 3.23
CA ASN A 210 -4.63 -31.48 3.15
C ASN A 210 -3.68 -31.60 4.34
N VAL A 211 -3.51 -32.82 4.83
CA VAL A 211 -2.56 -33.14 5.90
C VAL A 211 -1.19 -33.40 5.30
N PRO A 212 -0.11 -32.75 5.78
CA PRO A 212 1.24 -33.08 5.36
C PRO A 212 1.59 -34.54 5.65
N TYR A 213 2.12 -35.26 4.67
CA TYR A 213 2.60 -36.63 4.82
C TYR A 213 3.54 -36.77 6.02
N LYS A 214 4.47 -35.81 6.16
CA LYS A 214 5.44 -35.72 7.26
C LYS A 214 4.77 -35.92 8.62
N TRP A 215 3.62 -35.30 8.84
CA TRP A 215 2.92 -35.40 10.11
C TRP A 215 2.60 -36.85 10.44
N LEU A 216 2.13 -37.64 9.47
CA LEU A 216 1.63 -38.99 9.71
C LEU A 216 2.71 -40.07 9.89
N GLN A 217 4.01 -39.75 9.77
CA GLN A 217 5.09 -40.73 9.84
C GLN A 217 5.85 -40.83 11.19
N GLY A 218 5.75 -39.83 12.09
CA GLY A 218 6.53 -39.80 13.34
C GLY A 218 5.87 -40.52 14.53
N GLN A 219 6.63 -40.89 15.57
CA GLN A 219 6.07 -41.52 16.79
C GLN A 219 5.84 -40.55 17.97
N ASP A 220 6.57 -39.43 18.04
CA ASP A 220 6.46 -38.44 19.13
C ASP A 220 5.89 -37.14 18.56
N ARG A 221 4.66 -36.79 18.98
CA ARG A 221 3.88 -35.68 18.40
C ARG A 221 3.19 -34.82 19.46
N SER A 222 3.40 -35.11 20.74
CA SER A 222 2.90 -34.29 21.85
C SER A 222 3.94 -33.31 22.37
N LEU A 223 5.19 -33.38 21.89
CA LEU A 223 6.31 -32.58 22.38
C LEU A 223 6.91 -31.69 21.28
N PHE A 224 6.86 -30.38 21.49
CA PHE A 224 7.64 -29.41 20.74
C PHE A 224 9.03 -29.25 21.36
N LYS A 225 10.08 -29.22 20.51
CA LYS A 225 11.45 -28.88 20.93
C LYS A 225 11.99 -27.72 20.08
N GLY A 226 12.40 -26.66 20.74
CA GLY A 226 13.02 -25.49 20.11
C GLY A 226 14.35 -25.10 20.76
N ALA A 227 15.15 -24.32 20.03
CA ALA A 227 16.38 -23.73 20.53
C ALA A 227 16.38 -22.23 20.26
N ALA A 228 16.53 -21.44 21.31
CA ALA A 228 16.47 -19.98 21.25
C ALA A 228 17.67 -19.33 21.95
N MET A 229 17.89 -18.06 21.64
CA MET A 229 18.91 -17.21 22.26
C MET A 229 18.26 -16.20 23.21
N PRO A 230 18.97 -15.70 24.24
CA PRO A 230 18.46 -14.57 25.04
C PRO A 230 18.11 -13.37 24.14
N ASN A 231 17.09 -12.60 24.54
CA ASN A 231 16.45 -11.54 23.76
C ASN A 231 15.71 -11.97 22.49
N GLU A 232 15.72 -13.23 22.06
CA GLU A 232 15.04 -13.64 20.83
C GLU A 232 13.51 -13.59 20.97
N TYR A 233 12.82 -13.15 19.92
CA TYR A 233 11.39 -13.44 19.76
C TYR A 233 11.23 -14.76 18.98
N TYR A 234 11.03 -15.86 19.70
CA TYR A 234 11.03 -17.20 19.10
C TYR A 234 9.65 -17.57 18.59
N ALA A 235 9.54 -17.94 17.31
CA ALA A 235 8.28 -18.34 16.68
C ALA A 235 8.22 -19.85 16.43
N PHE A 236 7.03 -20.43 16.59
CA PHE A 236 6.71 -21.83 16.24
C PHE A 236 5.21 -21.96 15.96
N GLN A 237 4.73 -23.16 15.58
CA GLN A 237 3.31 -23.37 15.33
C GLN A 237 2.78 -24.69 15.88
N LEU A 238 1.48 -24.71 16.17
CA LEU A 238 0.71 -25.92 16.45
C LEU A 238 -0.31 -26.10 15.32
N GLY A 239 -0.13 -27.13 14.49
CA GLY A 239 -1.04 -27.49 13.43
C GLY A 239 -2.26 -28.24 13.97
N ILE A 240 -3.45 -27.68 13.81
CA ILE A 240 -4.72 -28.31 14.20
C ILE A 240 -5.29 -29.06 13.00
N TRP A 241 -5.60 -30.34 13.15
CA TRP A 241 -6.35 -31.12 12.16
C TRP A 241 -7.71 -31.52 12.73
N ALA A 242 -8.77 -30.98 12.15
CA ALA A 242 -10.12 -31.25 12.59
C ALA A 242 -10.55 -32.69 12.27
N GLY A 243 -11.42 -33.23 13.13
CA GLY A 243 -12.15 -34.47 12.87
C GLY A 243 -13.24 -34.29 11.80
N ASN A 244 -14.26 -35.14 11.87
CA ASN A 244 -15.39 -35.11 10.94
C ASN A 244 -16.44 -34.03 11.28
N GLN A 245 -16.24 -33.29 12.36
CA GLN A 245 -17.11 -32.20 12.80
C GLN A 245 -16.36 -30.89 12.74
N GLU A 246 -17.10 -29.82 12.46
CA GLU A 246 -16.58 -28.46 12.53
C GLU A 246 -16.20 -28.13 13.98
N LEU A 247 -15.06 -27.47 14.14
CA LEU A 247 -14.64 -26.85 15.39
C LEU A 247 -15.08 -25.38 15.33
N LYS A 248 -16.04 -24.97 16.15
CA LYS A 248 -16.60 -23.61 16.07
C LYS A 248 -15.68 -22.56 16.68
N SER A 249 -14.87 -22.96 17.66
CA SER A 249 -13.92 -22.07 18.31
C SER A 249 -12.77 -22.85 18.91
N ILE A 250 -11.56 -22.61 18.43
CA ILE A 250 -10.33 -23.07 19.07
C ILE A 250 -9.76 -21.96 19.97
N THR A 251 -9.33 -22.33 21.16
CA THR A 251 -8.58 -21.49 22.10
C THR A 251 -7.37 -22.23 22.66
N TYR A 252 -6.55 -21.54 23.47
CA TYR A 252 -5.42 -22.15 24.18
C TYR A 252 -5.26 -21.57 25.59
N GLU A 253 -4.62 -22.34 26.45
CA GLU A 253 -4.18 -21.92 27.79
C GLU A 253 -2.75 -22.39 28.06
N THR A 254 -1.99 -21.60 28.83
CA THR A 254 -0.65 -21.98 29.30
C THR A 254 -0.32 -21.29 30.61
N SER A 255 0.54 -21.92 31.42
CA SER A 255 1.10 -21.35 32.65
C SER A 255 2.52 -20.79 32.48
N GLY A 256 3.00 -20.68 31.23
CA GLY A 256 4.38 -20.34 30.91
C GLY A 256 5.31 -21.56 30.92
N LEU A 257 6.61 -21.31 30.76
CA LEU A 257 7.66 -22.31 30.73
C LEU A 257 8.63 -22.11 31.91
N LYS A 258 9.13 -23.20 32.51
CA LYS A 258 9.98 -23.15 33.71
C LYS A 258 11.28 -23.90 33.52
N SER A 259 12.37 -23.35 34.05
CA SER A 259 13.67 -24.01 34.17
C SER A 259 14.21 -23.82 35.59
N GLY A 260 13.98 -24.80 36.47
CA GLY A 260 14.20 -24.63 37.91
C GLY A 260 13.37 -23.48 38.48
N ASN A 261 14.01 -22.47 39.05
CA ASN A 261 13.35 -21.26 39.57
C ASN A 261 13.16 -20.16 38.50
N ASN A 262 13.73 -20.32 37.31
CA ASN A 262 13.59 -19.35 36.23
C ASN A 262 12.29 -19.59 35.45
N VAL A 263 11.65 -18.52 35.00
CA VAL A 263 10.33 -18.56 34.36
C VAL A 263 10.31 -17.72 33.09
N ILE A 264 9.72 -18.26 32.03
CA ILE A 264 9.14 -17.51 30.91
C ILE A 264 7.64 -17.49 31.19
N PRO A 265 7.06 -16.33 31.53
CA PRO A 265 5.70 -16.29 32.03
C PRO A 265 4.67 -16.43 30.89
N ALA A 266 3.41 -16.69 31.22
CA ALA A 266 2.37 -16.94 30.22
C ALA A 266 2.14 -15.73 29.31
N GLU A 267 2.24 -14.51 29.84
CA GLU A 267 2.11 -13.25 29.08
C GLU A 267 3.21 -13.04 28.03
N ALA A 268 4.33 -13.76 28.13
CA ALA A 268 5.38 -13.75 27.11
C ALA A 268 5.06 -14.68 25.92
N ILE A 269 3.97 -15.47 25.99
CA ILE A 269 3.55 -16.42 24.97
C ILE A 269 2.29 -15.88 24.29
N THR A 270 2.39 -15.57 23.01
CA THR A 270 1.29 -15.02 22.19
C THR A 270 0.86 -16.04 21.15
N CYS A 271 -0.45 -16.21 20.92
CA CYS A 271 -0.98 -16.93 19.76
C CYS A 271 -1.59 -15.93 18.78
N PHE A 272 -0.90 -15.69 17.67
CA PHE A 272 -1.26 -14.63 16.73
C PHE A 272 -2.65 -14.83 16.10
N ASN A 273 -3.09 -16.07 15.95
CA ASN A 273 -4.41 -16.40 15.38
C ASN A 273 -5.57 -16.05 16.32
N ILE A 274 -5.32 -16.01 17.64
CA ILE A 274 -6.37 -15.85 18.66
C ILE A 274 -6.33 -14.47 19.28
N ASN A 275 -5.15 -13.91 19.54
CA ASN A 275 -5.01 -12.62 20.20
C ASN A 275 -4.00 -11.72 19.49
N GLY A 276 -4.09 -10.42 19.78
CA GLY A 276 -3.20 -9.42 19.24
C GLY A 276 -3.63 -8.02 19.62
N VAL A 277 -2.95 -7.05 19.02
CA VAL A 277 -3.24 -5.62 19.16
C VAL A 277 -3.58 -5.09 17.78
N ASN A 278 -4.73 -4.43 17.63
CA ASN A 278 -5.15 -3.88 16.34
C ASN A 278 -4.34 -2.59 15.99
N PRO A 279 -4.51 -2.03 14.78
CA PRO A 279 -3.80 -0.81 14.38
C PRO A 279 -4.03 0.43 15.25
N LEU A 280 -5.12 0.45 16.03
CA LEU A 280 -5.48 1.51 16.97
C LEU A 280 -4.88 1.29 18.37
N GLY A 281 -4.02 0.29 18.56
CA GLY A 281 -3.41 -0.03 19.85
C GLY A 281 -4.36 -0.75 20.82
N LYS A 282 -5.51 -1.24 20.35
CA LYS A 282 -6.49 -1.94 21.19
C LYS A 282 -6.26 -3.46 21.15
N PRO A 283 -6.13 -4.12 22.31
CA PRO A 283 -6.04 -5.57 22.35
C PRO A 283 -7.36 -6.21 21.90
N PHE A 284 -7.27 -7.37 21.26
CA PHE A 284 -8.44 -8.14 20.85
C PHE A 284 -8.27 -9.64 21.03
N THR A 285 -9.39 -10.35 20.95
CA THR A 285 -9.42 -11.81 20.83
C THR A 285 -10.37 -12.20 19.69
N LYS A 286 -9.96 -13.16 18.87
CA LYS A 286 -10.71 -13.71 17.74
C LYS A 286 -11.15 -15.13 18.03
N LYS A 287 -12.31 -15.50 17.49
CA LYS A 287 -12.75 -16.89 17.41
C LYS A 287 -12.17 -17.51 16.14
N VAL A 288 -11.50 -18.64 16.28
CA VAL A 288 -10.94 -19.39 15.16
C VAL A 288 -11.78 -20.65 14.96
N SER A 289 -12.50 -20.74 13.85
CA SER A 289 -13.22 -21.96 13.46
C SER A 289 -12.39 -22.79 12.48
N VAL A 290 -12.61 -24.11 12.49
CA VAL A 290 -11.92 -25.05 11.60
C VAL A 290 -12.95 -26.00 10.99
N ALA A 291 -13.02 -26.01 9.66
CA ALA A 291 -13.94 -26.89 8.93
C ALA A 291 -13.58 -28.38 9.12
N PRO A 292 -14.54 -29.31 8.94
CA PRO A 292 -14.27 -30.75 8.99
C PRO A 292 -13.12 -31.17 8.05
N ASP A 293 -12.25 -32.08 8.51
CA ASP A 293 -11.03 -32.54 7.81
C ASP A 293 -10.02 -31.44 7.42
N ALA A 294 -10.24 -30.18 7.80
CA ALA A 294 -9.34 -29.08 7.49
C ALA A 294 -8.17 -28.96 8.48
N VAL A 295 -7.13 -28.26 8.04
CA VAL A 295 -5.92 -27.94 8.79
C VAL A 295 -5.89 -26.44 9.10
N GLN A 296 -5.69 -26.09 10.36
CA GLN A 296 -5.52 -24.72 10.84
C GLN A 296 -4.21 -24.62 11.64
N PRO A 297 -3.18 -23.93 11.13
CA PRO A 297 -2.01 -23.61 11.94
C PRO A 297 -2.33 -22.52 12.94
N LEU A 298 -1.87 -22.71 14.18
CA LEU A 298 -1.82 -21.67 15.21
C LEU A 298 -0.36 -21.26 15.41
N TRP A 299 -0.01 -20.04 15.06
CA TRP A 299 1.34 -19.50 15.23
C TRP A 299 1.51 -18.88 16.60
N PHE A 300 2.57 -19.30 17.28
CA PHE A 300 2.96 -18.86 18.60
C PHE A 300 4.26 -18.06 18.55
N GLY A 301 4.35 -17.04 19.41
CA GLY A 301 5.58 -16.31 19.68
C GLY A 301 5.93 -16.38 21.17
N VAL A 302 7.21 -16.53 21.48
CA VAL A 302 7.77 -16.50 22.84
C VAL A 302 8.74 -15.33 22.94
N ASP A 303 8.38 -14.32 23.72
CA ASP A 303 9.20 -13.14 23.95
C ASP A 303 10.22 -13.40 25.08
N LEU A 304 11.48 -13.69 24.70
CA LEU A 304 12.55 -13.92 25.67
C LEU A 304 13.16 -12.59 26.13
N LYS A 305 13.37 -12.48 27.44
CA LYS A 305 14.05 -11.31 28.02
C LYS A 305 15.49 -11.21 27.53
N ALA A 306 16.01 -9.99 27.49
CA ALA A 306 17.40 -9.70 27.17
C ALA A 306 18.39 -10.52 28.02
N ASP A 307 18.11 -10.63 29.31
CA ASP A 307 18.89 -11.35 30.31
C ASP A 307 18.35 -12.76 30.63
N GLN A 308 17.52 -13.35 29.75
CA GLN A 308 16.90 -14.66 30.00
C GLN A 308 17.98 -15.71 30.34
N PRO A 309 17.94 -16.31 31.55
CA PRO A 309 18.97 -17.27 31.96
C PRO A 309 19.01 -18.49 31.04
N GLY A 310 20.22 -18.96 30.73
CA GLY A 310 20.41 -20.19 29.97
C GLY A 310 19.83 -21.41 30.71
N GLY A 311 19.21 -22.32 29.96
CA GLY A 311 18.55 -23.49 30.52
C GLY A 311 17.52 -24.09 29.57
N THR A 312 16.97 -25.24 29.94
CA THR A 312 15.85 -25.87 29.23
C THR A 312 14.56 -25.53 29.96
N TYR A 313 13.71 -24.73 29.33
CA TYR A 313 12.42 -24.31 29.86
C TYR A 313 11.34 -25.26 29.39
N LYS A 314 10.52 -25.77 30.32
CA LYS A 314 9.46 -26.75 30.06
C LYS A 314 8.12 -26.23 30.53
N GLY A 315 7.07 -26.52 29.77
CA GLY A 315 5.69 -26.20 30.11
C GLY A 315 4.72 -26.86 29.16
N VAL A 316 3.43 -26.55 29.31
CA VAL A 316 2.37 -27.14 28.49
C VAL A 316 1.53 -26.02 27.88
N ILE A 317 1.19 -26.17 26.61
CA ILE A 317 0.12 -25.40 25.96
C ILE A 317 -1.05 -26.36 25.77
N VAL A 318 -2.21 -26.02 26.33
CA VAL A 318 -3.44 -26.80 26.21
C VAL A 318 -4.32 -26.14 25.16
N VAL A 319 -4.55 -26.82 24.03
CA VAL A 319 -5.49 -26.36 23.00
C VAL A 319 -6.86 -26.93 23.31
N SER A 320 -7.92 -26.12 23.21
CA SER A 320 -9.28 -26.56 23.51
C SER A 320 -10.30 -26.06 22.49
N ASP A 321 -11.41 -26.79 22.33
CA ASP A 321 -12.55 -26.37 21.54
C ASP A 321 -13.74 -25.88 22.40
N GLU A 322 -14.82 -25.44 21.75
CA GLU A 322 -16.02 -24.95 22.41
C GLU A 322 -16.78 -26.00 23.24
N THR A 323 -16.46 -27.28 23.10
CA THR A 323 -17.09 -28.38 23.84
C THR A 323 -16.34 -28.73 25.13
N GLY A 324 -15.16 -28.16 25.33
CA GLY A 324 -14.25 -28.50 26.42
C GLY A 324 -13.35 -29.70 26.11
N TYR A 325 -13.29 -30.16 24.86
CA TYR A 325 -12.29 -31.16 24.46
C TYR A 325 -10.92 -30.49 24.41
N VAL A 326 -9.92 -31.11 25.03
CA VAL A 326 -8.59 -30.53 25.21
C VAL A 326 -7.50 -31.44 24.66
N VAL A 327 -6.46 -30.84 24.09
CA VAL A 327 -5.24 -31.53 23.66
C VAL A 327 -4.03 -30.80 24.28
N PRO A 328 -3.36 -31.40 25.28
CA PRO A 328 -2.14 -30.85 25.85
C PRO A 328 -0.95 -31.09 24.91
N VAL A 329 -0.09 -30.08 24.78
CA VAL A 329 1.18 -30.15 24.04
C VAL A 329 2.31 -29.71 24.97
N ASP A 330 3.25 -30.61 25.21
CA ASP A 330 4.48 -30.32 25.95
C ASP A 330 5.40 -29.43 25.11
N ILE A 331 5.96 -28.41 25.73
CA ILE A 331 6.88 -27.46 25.11
C ILE A 331 8.22 -27.53 25.84
N GLU A 332 9.30 -27.77 25.10
CA GLU A 332 10.68 -27.71 25.58
C GLU A 332 11.49 -26.69 24.77
N LEU A 333 11.88 -25.59 25.40
CA LEU A 333 12.67 -24.53 24.76
C LEU A 333 14.04 -24.42 25.43
N LYS A 334 15.10 -24.74 24.68
CA LYS A 334 16.49 -24.60 25.15
C LYS A 334 16.99 -23.19 24.87
N VAL A 335 17.23 -22.42 25.93
CA VAL A 335 17.84 -21.07 25.85
C VAL A 335 19.34 -21.18 26.06
N SER A 336 20.13 -20.74 25.08
CA SER A 336 21.60 -20.75 25.16
C SER A 336 22.26 -19.76 24.21
N GLY A 337 23.56 -19.52 24.36
CA GLY A 337 24.32 -18.62 23.50
C GLY A 337 24.34 -17.18 24.00
N LYS A 338 24.76 -16.26 23.12
CA LYS A 338 24.79 -14.82 23.41
C LYS A 338 23.41 -14.20 23.15
N MET A 339 23.14 -13.08 23.80
CA MET A 339 21.95 -12.27 23.55
C MET A 339 21.92 -11.77 22.09
N LEU A 340 20.76 -11.82 21.43
CA LEU A 340 20.55 -11.17 20.13
C LEU A 340 20.40 -9.66 20.29
N ALA A 341 20.91 -8.87 19.33
CA ALA A 341 20.89 -7.41 19.41
C ALA A 341 19.49 -6.81 19.18
N ASP A 342 18.70 -7.47 18.34
CA ASP A 342 17.52 -6.92 17.66
C ASP A 342 16.34 -7.90 17.67
N ARG A 343 16.29 -8.76 18.70
CA ARG A 343 15.31 -9.85 18.82
C ARG A 343 15.37 -10.94 17.74
N GLY A 344 16.32 -10.86 16.79
CA GLY A 344 16.42 -11.74 15.63
C GLY A 344 15.88 -11.14 14.32
N ASP A 345 15.53 -9.85 14.29
CA ASP A 345 14.87 -9.22 13.14
C ASP A 345 15.71 -9.12 11.88
N ASN A 346 17.03 -9.08 12.01
CA ASN A 346 17.96 -9.09 10.89
C ASN A 346 18.07 -10.50 10.27
N GLU A 347 17.58 -11.53 10.95
CA GLU A 347 17.63 -12.92 10.49
C GLU A 347 16.23 -13.42 10.11
N LEU A 348 15.81 -13.11 8.87
CA LEU A 348 14.47 -13.40 8.35
C LEU A 348 13.96 -14.83 8.61
N TRP A 349 14.85 -15.84 8.57
CA TRP A 349 14.52 -17.24 8.86
C TRP A 349 13.99 -17.48 10.28
N ARG A 350 14.16 -16.51 11.20
CA ARG A 350 13.67 -16.60 12.58
C ARG A 350 12.19 -16.25 12.73
N HIS A 351 11.56 -15.61 11.76
CA HIS A 351 10.17 -15.13 11.86
C HIS A 351 9.90 -14.23 13.10
N SER A 352 10.93 -13.60 13.67
CA SER A 352 10.81 -12.75 14.87
C SER A 352 9.94 -11.51 14.63
N ARG A 353 9.80 -11.12 13.36
CA ARG A 353 8.99 -9.99 12.89
C ARG A 353 7.49 -10.26 12.95
N LEU A 354 7.06 -11.51 13.18
CA LEU A 354 5.64 -11.79 13.49
C LEU A 354 5.15 -10.96 14.68
N ARG A 355 6.03 -10.63 15.64
CA ARG A 355 5.66 -9.74 16.75
C ARG A 355 5.27 -8.33 16.30
N TRP A 356 5.77 -7.87 15.15
CA TRP A 356 5.46 -6.56 14.61
C TRP A 356 3.97 -6.42 14.27
N LEU A 357 3.25 -7.52 14.03
CA LEU A 357 1.79 -7.52 13.91
C LEU A 357 1.10 -6.91 15.14
N ASN A 358 1.73 -6.96 16.31
CA ASN A 358 1.20 -6.38 17.56
C ASN A 358 1.89 -5.07 17.96
N SER A 359 2.69 -4.46 17.08
CA SER A 359 3.38 -3.20 17.38
C SER A 359 2.38 -2.04 17.57
N THR A 360 2.66 -1.18 18.56
CA THR A 360 1.97 0.09 18.80
C THR A 360 2.85 1.31 18.48
N ARG A 361 4.03 1.11 17.85
CA ARG A 361 5.00 2.18 17.54
C ARG A 361 4.34 3.30 16.75
N GLY A 362 4.65 4.56 17.08
CA GLY A 362 4.10 5.74 16.40
C GLY A 362 2.65 6.10 16.73
N ILE A 363 1.94 5.30 17.54
CA ILE A 363 0.61 5.70 18.06
C ILE A 363 0.84 6.80 19.08
N SER A 364 0.53 8.03 18.70
CA SER A 364 0.82 9.23 19.47
C SER A 364 -0.21 10.32 19.19
N ASP A 365 -0.51 11.08 20.24
CA ASP A 365 -1.28 12.33 20.16
C ASP A 365 -0.34 13.56 20.18
N LYS A 366 0.98 13.37 20.04
CA LYS A 366 1.94 14.48 19.96
C LYS A 366 1.98 15.08 18.55
N PRO A 367 2.27 16.37 18.38
CA PRO A 367 2.58 16.93 17.08
C PRO A 367 3.79 16.25 16.42
N THR A 368 3.74 16.05 15.09
CA THR A 368 4.90 15.63 14.30
C THR A 368 5.88 16.79 14.10
N GLU A 369 7.09 16.51 13.60
CA GLU A 369 8.10 17.52 13.30
C GLU A 369 7.53 18.64 12.40
N GLY A 370 7.82 19.89 12.76
CA GLY A 370 7.31 21.08 12.07
C GLY A 370 5.94 21.59 12.55
N TYR A 371 5.22 20.84 13.39
CA TYR A 371 3.97 21.27 14.03
C TYR A 371 4.18 21.70 15.49
N THR A 372 3.22 22.44 16.03
CA THR A 372 3.25 22.95 17.41
C THR A 372 2.14 22.35 18.24
N ASP A 373 2.34 22.31 19.56
CA ASP A 373 1.30 21.97 20.52
C ASP A 373 0.05 22.82 20.31
N MET A 374 -1.09 22.19 20.56
CA MET A 374 -2.39 22.83 20.56
C MET A 374 -2.59 23.63 21.85
N SER A 375 -3.35 24.71 21.75
CA SER A 375 -3.77 25.50 22.90
C SER A 375 -5.27 25.78 22.87
N LEU A 376 -5.85 25.89 24.06
CA LEU A 376 -7.25 26.26 24.27
C LEU A 376 -7.29 27.53 25.13
N SER A 377 -7.93 28.58 24.63
CA SER A 377 -8.22 29.81 25.38
C SER A 377 -9.67 30.19 25.16
N ASP A 378 -10.44 30.25 26.25
CA ASP A 378 -11.91 30.42 26.22
C ASP A 378 -12.58 29.36 25.33
N ASN A 379 -13.15 29.78 24.21
CA ASN A 379 -13.77 28.94 23.19
C ASN A 379 -12.91 28.80 21.92
N ARG A 380 -11.62 29.15 21.99
CA ARG A 380 -10.71 29.16 20.83
C ARG A 380 -9.66 28.07 20.94
N ILE A 381 -9.63 27.20 19.95
CA ILE A 381 -8.63 26.16 19.81
C ILE A 381 -7.63 26.61 18.74
N SER A 382 -6.35 26.66 19.08
CA SER A 382 -5.28 27.08 18.17
C SER A 382 -4.28 25.96 17.95
N CYS A 383 -3.86 25.81 16.70
CA CYS A 383 -2.72 25.00 16.27
C CYS A 383 -1.82 25.86 15.35
N LEU A 384 -0.81 25.26 14.70
CA LEU A 384 0.22 26.00 13.95
C LEU A 384 -0.37 26.98 12.93
N GLY A 385 -0.47 28.27 13.28
CA GLY A 385 -0.99 29.28 12.35
C GLY A 385 -2.48 29.18 12.01
N ARG A 386 -3.27 28.31 12.68
CA ARG A 386 -4.74 28.28 12.54
C ARG A 386 -5.42 28.40 13.89
N THR A 387 -6.56 29.08 13.93
CA THR A 387 -7.39 29.22 15.13
C THR A 387 -8.86 29.05 14.81
N VAL A 388 -9.55 28.22 15.59
CA VAL A 388 -10.98 27.94 15.47
C VAL A 388 -11.68 28.42 16.71
N SER A 389 -12.64 29.33 16.55
CA SER A 389 -13.54 29.73 17.63
C SER A 389 -14.81 28.89 17.58
N LEU A 390 -15.23 28.33 18.71
CA LEU A 390 -16.41 27.46 18.80
C LEU A 390 -17.61 28.19 19.42
N ASP A 391 -18.80 27.88 18.93
CA ASP A 391 -20.03 28.21 19.64
C ASP A 391 -20.22 27.24 20.80
N MET A 392 -20.24 27.74 22.03
CA MET A 392 -20.40 26.91 23.22
C MET A 392 -21.79 26.26 23.35
N GLN A 393 -22.77 26.69 22.54
CA GLN A 393 -24.12 26.11 22.51
C GLN A 393 -24.31 25.05 21.44
N THR A 394 -23.47 25.00 20.40
CA THR A 394 -23.60 24.05 19.27
C THR A 394 -22.32 23.24 19.00
N ALA A 395 -21.22 23.59 19.67
CA ALA A 395 -19.86 23.08 19.46
C ALA A 395 -19.27 23.32 18.06
N LEU A 396 -19.97 24.04 17.18
CA LEU A 396 -19.56 24.26 15.79
C LEU A 396 -18.70 25.53 15.64
N PRO A 397 -17.86 25.59 14.60
CA PRO A 397 -17.03 26.77 14.35
C PRO A 397 -17.86 28.04 14.08
N THR A 398 -17.60 29.11 14.83
CA THR A 398 -18.11 30.47 14.59
C THR A 398 -17.16 31.31 13.76
N SER A 399 -15.86 31.00 13.81
CA SER A 399 -14.78 31.67 13.08
C SER A 399 -13.66 30.67 12.84
N VAL A 400 -13.03 30.77 11.67
CA VAL A 400 -11.86 29.98 11.28
C VAL A 400 -10.84 30.95 10.69
N ASP A 401 -9.80 31.23 11.46
CA ASP A 401 -8.64 32.00 11.01
C ASP A 401 -7.55 31.03 10.54
N SER A 402 -7.08 31.22 9.31
CA SER A 402 -5.92 30.52 8.75
C SER A 402 -4.87 31.54 8.37
N TRP A 403 -3.73 31.53 9.06
CA TRP A 403 -2.60 32.43 8.84
C TRP A 403 -2.97 33.93 8.83
N GLY A 404 -3.93 34.34 9.66
CA GLY A 404 -4.44 35.72 9.71
C GLY A 404 -5.53 36.05 8.69
N HIS A 405 -6.08 35.03 8.01
CA HIS A 405 -7.16 35.16 7.05
C HIS A 405 -8.42 34.44 7.55
N GLU A 406 -9.42 35.21 7.95
CA GLU A 406 -10.73 34.70 8.37
C GLU A 406 -11.54 34.17 7.18
N LEU A 407 -11.87 32.88 7.23
CA LEU A 407 -12.56 32.14 6.18
C LEU A 407 -14.09 32.24 6.27
N LEU A 408 -14.66 32.17 7.48
CA LEU A 408 -16.11 32.06 7.65
C LEU A 408 -16.80 33.43 7.52
N ALA A 409 -17.95 33.44 6.84
CA ALA A 409 -18.83 34.61 6.78
C ALA A 409 -19.84 34.63 7.93
N SER A 410 -20.15 33.46 8.48
CA SER A 410 -21.00 33.24 9.66
C SER A 410 -20.72 31.84 10.23
N PRO A 411 -21.28 31.47 11.40
CA PRO A 411 -21.04 30.15 11.98
C PRO A 411 -21.47 29.00 11.07
N VAL A 412 -20.74 27.88 11.16
CA VAL A 412 -21.12 26.58 10.58
C VAL A 412 -22.39 26.08 11.26
N ARG A 413 -23.29 25.43 10.50
CA ARG A 413 -24.59 24.99 11.03
C ARG A 413 -24.86 23.53 10.68
N PHE A 414 -25.23 22.74 11.68
CA PHE A 414 -25.86 21.43 11.50
C PHE A 414 -27.36 21.56 11.77
N ILE A 415 -28.19 21.43 10.74
CA ILE A 415 -29.61 21.79 10.78
C ILE A 415 -30.45 20.53 10.64
N ILE A 416 -31.35 20.32 11.60
CA ILE A 416 -32.42 19.32 11.53
C ILE A 416 -33.74 20.06 11.26
N ARG A 417 -34.38 19.77 10.13
CA ARG A 417 -35.65 20.37 9.74
C ARG A 417 -36.77 19.35 9.78
N THR A 418 -37.87 19.73 10.41
CA THR A 418 -39.12 18.95 10.49
C THR A 418 -40.27 19.76 9.91
N SER A 419 -41.46 19.17 9.81
CA SER A 419 -42.68 19.89 9.41
C SER A 419 -43.04 21.07 10.32
N SER A 420 -42.54 21.10 11.56
CA SER A 420 -42.69 22.23 12.49
C SER A 420 -41.67 23.36 12.29
N GLY A 421 -40.70 23.16 11.38
CA GLY A 421 -39.59 24.07 11.12
C GLY A 421 -38.22 23.51 11.52
N GLU A 422 -37.21 24.39 11.52
CA GLU A 422 -35.86 24.07 11.97
C GLU A 422 -35.81 23.91 13.49
N LYS A 423 -35.21 22.81 13.93
CA LYS A 423 -34.96 22.52 15.34
C LYS A 423 -33.89 23.46 15.89
N LYS A 424 -34.15 24.04 17.07
CA LYS A 424 -33.18 24.86 17.81
C LYS A 424 -32.71 24.09 19.04
N LEU A 425 -31.61 23.37 18.87
CA LEU A 425 -31.05 22.50 19.89
C LEU A 425 -29.81 23.17 20.46
N ASN A 426 -29.92 23.64 21.70
CA ASN A 426 -28.80 24.24 22.43
C ASN A 426 -28.38 23.27 23.53
N GLY A 427 -27.07 23.10 23.67
CA GLY A 427 -26.48 22.24 24.69
C GLY A 427 -25.30 22.94 25.37
N THR A 428 -24.52 22.15 26.10
CA THR A 428 -23.25 22.61 26.70
C THR A 428 -22.13 21.71 26.22
N VAL A 429 -21.00 22.30 25.86
CA VAL A 429 -19.78 21.57 25.52
C VAL A 429 -19.11 21.11 26.80
N ASP A 430 -18.78 19.82 26.85
CA ASP A 430 -17.98 19.19 27.89
C ASP A 430 -16.66 18.71 27.28
N LEU A 431 -15.52 19.13 27.83
CA LEU A 431 -14.21 18.70 27.34
C LEU A 431 -13.94 17.27 27.83
N THR A 432 -13.70 16.37 26.90
CA THR A 432 -13.52 14.94 27.18
C THR A 432 -12.06 14.50 27.08
N GLY A 433 -11.19 15.31 26.45
CA GLY A 433 -9.77 15.01 26.34
C GLY A 433 -8.93 16.21 25.92
N GLN A 434 -7.73 16.32 26.49
CA GLN A 434 -6.74 17.33 26.16
C GLN A 434 -5.34 16.70 26.22
N SER A 435 -4.58 16.86 25.14
CA SER A 435 -3.19 16.45 25.00
C SER A 435 -2.42 17.49 24.16
N GLU A 436 -1.11 17.29 24.00
CA GLU A 436 -0.24 18.20 23.24
C GLU A 436 -0.75 18.43 21.81
N GLY A 437 -1.20 17.39 21.10
CA GLY A 437 -1.62 17.49 19.70
C GLY A 437 -3.08 17.15 19.42
N LYS A 438 -3.92 17.00 20.46
CA LYS A 438 -5.34 16.65 20.29
C LYS A 438 -6.22 17.21 21.41
N MET A 439 -7.36 17.76 21.00
CA MET A 439 -8.44 18.25 21.85
C MET A 439 -9.75 17.54 21.48
N SER A 440 -10.46 17.01 22.47
CA SER A 440 -11.74 16.33 22.28
C SER A 440 -12.81 16.88 23.23
N GLY A 441 -14.04 16.96 22.74
CA GLY A 441 -15.19 17.39 23.51
C GLY A 441 -16.46 16.66 23.09
N SER A 442 -17.44 16.63 23.98
CA SER A 442 -18.78 16.14 23.70
C SER A 442 -19.79 17.26 23.95
N TRP A 443 -20.88 17.24 23.20
CA TRP A 443 -21.95 18.19 23.34
C TRP A 443 -23.28 17.45 23.23
N LYS A 444 -24.20 17.75 24.14
CA LYS A 444 -25.53 17.14 24.18
C LYS A 444 -26.61 18.21 24.22
N ALA A 445 -27.61 18.06 23.37
CA ALA A 445 -28.81 18.88 23.35
C ALA A 445 -30.06 18.02 23.15
N GLU A 446 -31.21 18.50 23.59
CA GLU A 446 -32.49 17.81 23.41
C GLU A 446 -33.67 18.79 23.37
N ASP A 447 -34.76 18.36 22.76
CA ASP A 447 -36.08 18.97 22.89
C ASP A 447 -37.14 17.89 23.16
N ASP A 448 -38.43 18.22 23.02
CA ASP A 448 -39.54 17.28 23.20
C ASP A 448 -39.56 16.14 22.16
N ASP A 449 -38.90 16.32 21.02
CA ASP A 449 -38.99 15.41 19.87
C ASP A 449 -37.75 14.53 19.71
N LEU A 450 -36.54 15.01 20.05
CA LEU A 450 -35.31 14.26 19.85
C LEU A 450 -34.18 14.65 20.83
N THR A 451 -33.19 13.76 20.92
CA THR A 451 -31.90 13.96 21.58
C THR A 451 -30.79 13.98 20.52
N LEU A 452 -29.84 14.90 20.68
CA LEU A 452 -28.66 15.03 19.84
C LEU A 452 -27.40 14.97 20.69
N ILE A 453 -26.48 14.09 20.34
CA ILE A 453 -25.14 14.00 20.95
C ILE A 453 -24.11 14.20 19.85
N CYS A 454 -23.14 15.07 20.06
CA CYS A 454 -22.00 15.27 19.16
C CYS A 454 -20.71 14.98 19.91
N ASN A 455 -19.82 14.19 19.32
CA ASN A 455 -18.43 14.08 19.75
C ASN A 455 -17.56 14.82 18.73
N GLY A 456 -16.82 15.83 19.20
CA GLY A 456 -15.90 16.63 18.41
C GLY A 456 -14.45 16.32 18.78
N THR A 457 -13.56 16.27 17.79
CA THR A 457 -12.11 16.17 17.99
C THR A 457 -11.38 17.09 17.04
N MET A 458 -10.44 17.88 17.52
CA MET A 458 -9.50 18.66 16.71
C MET A 458 -8.07 18.21 16.99
N GLU A 459 -7.27 18.06 15.94
CA GLU A 459 -5.85 17.66 16.02
C GLU A 459 -4.90 18.80 15.58
N PHE A 460 -3.60 18.65 15.91
CA PHE A 460 -2.56 19.66 15.70
C PHE A 460 -2.37 20.08 14.24
N ASP A 461 -2.78 19.23 13.30
CA ASP A 461 -2.72 19.47 11.86
C ASP A 461 -3.92 20.28 11.33
N GLY A 462 -4.83 20.72 12.20
CA GLY A 462 -6.00 21.53 11.82
C GLY A 462 -7.16 20.69 11.27
N TRP A 463 -7.07 19.36 11.39
CA TRP A 463 -8.17 18.44 11.15
C TRP A 463 -9.17 18.50 12.32
N ILE A 464 -10.46 18.47 11.99
CA ILE A 464 -11.57 18.50 12.96
C ILE A 464 -12.62 17.47 12.53
N ASN A 465 -13.00 16.56 13.43
CA ASN A 465 -14.06 15.59 13.18
C ASN A 465 -15.23 15.80 14.13
N TYR A 466 -16.43 15.57 13.59
CA TYR A 466 -17.69 15.63 14.32
C TYR A 466 -18.51 14.38 14.04
N VAL A 467 -18.88 13.66 15.10
CA VAL A 467 -19.78 12.51 15.05
C VAL A 467 -21.07 12.84 15.81
N TYR A 468 -22.15 13.11 15.06
CA TYR A 468 -23.48 13.40 15.58
C TYR A 468 -24.32 12.13 15.65
N SER A 469 -24.95 11.86 16.79
CA SER A 469 -25.98 10.83 17.00
C SER A 469 -27.33 11.52 17.23
N VAL A 470 -28.27 11.31 16.30
CA VAL A 470 -29.64 11.83 16.33
C VAL A 470 -30.56 10.70 16.77
N THR A 471 -31.20 10.84 17.94
CA THR A 471 -32.13 9.83 18.47
C THR A 471 -33.50 10.47 18.74
N PRO A 472 -34.56 10.13 17.98
CA PRO A 472 -35.87 10.71 18.21
C PRO A 472 -36.58 10.05 19.40
N LYS A 473 -37.33 10.84 20.16
CA LYS A 473 -38.13 10.40 21.33
C LYS A 473 -39.49 9.84 20.92
N LYS A 474 -39.91 10.11 19.67
CA LYS A 474 -41.14 9.62 19.03
C LYS A 474 -40.89 9.47 17.53
N ASP A 475 -41.79 8.78 16.83
CA ASP A 475 -41.73 8.73 15.36
C ASP A 475 -41.75 10.16 14.78
N LEU A 476 -40.73 10.50 14.00
CA LEU A 476 -40.50 11.86 13.53
C LEU A 476 -40.30 11.88 12.01
N GLN A 477 -41.03 12.79 11.35
CA GLN A 477 -40.81 13.09 9.93
C GLN A 477 -39.75 14.18 9.82
N ILE A 478 -38.63 13.83 9.20
CA ILE A 478 -37.51 14.71 8.90
C ILE A 478 -37.67 15.19 7.45
N GLU A 479 -37.73 16.51 7.26
CA GLU A 479 -37.69 17.11 5.93
C GLU A 479 -36.27 17.08 5.37
N ASP A 480 -35.28 17.40 6.22
CA ASP A 480 -33.86 17.37 5.85
C ASP A 480 -32.98 17.43 7.10
N ILE A 481 -31.80 16.79 7.03
CA ILE A 481 -30.66 17.03 7.93
C ILE A 481 -29.50 17.47 7.06
N ARG A 482 -28.92 18.63 7.34
CA ARG A 482 -27.89 19.23 6.50
C ARG A 482 -26.80 19.96 7.27
N LEU A 483 -25.59 19.94 6.71
CA LEU A 483 -24.45 20.77 7.11
C LEU A 483 -24.36 21.98 6.18
N GLU A 484 -24.22 23.17 6.74
CA GLU A 484 -23.97 24.40 6.00
C GLU A 484 -22.67 25.07 6.46
N ILE A 485 -21.79 25.35 5.51
CA ILE A 485 -20.50 26.03 5.72
C ILE A 485 -20.50 27.35 4.92
N PRO A 486 -20.88 28.46 5.57
CA PRO A 486 -20.91 29.78 4.93
C PRO A 486 -19.54 30.48 5.02
N MET A 487 -18.87 30.58 3.88
CA MET A 487 -17.55 31.20 3.71
C MET A 487 -17.67 32.60 3.11
N LYS A 488 -16.65 33.44 3.34
CA LYS A 488 -16.51 34.70 2.61
C LYS A 488 -16.15 34.41 1.16
N SER A 489 -16.89 34.98 0.22
CA SER A 489 -16.65 34.79 -1.23
C SER A 489 -15.24 35.18 -1.66
N GLU A 490 -14.60 36.14 -0.97
CA GLU A 490 -13.23 36.58 -1.28
C GLU A 490 -12.15 35.64 -0.73
N ALA A 491 -12.44 34.88 0.33
CA ALA A 491 -11.51 33.90 0.92
C ALA A 491 -11.62 32.53 0.22
N ALA A 492 -12.71 32.29 -0.50
CA ALA A 492 -13.00 31.05 -1.20
C ALA A 492 -13.22 31.25 -2.73
N PRO A 493 -12.24 31.81 -3.46
CA PRO A 493 -12.32 32.00 -4.91
C PRO A 493 -12.28 30.70 -5.70
N TYR A 494 -11.73 29.61 -5.14
CA TYR A 494 -11.58 28.33 -5.82
C TYR A 494 -12.36 27.20 -5.15
N PHE A 495 -12.68 26.19 -5.96
CA PHE A 495 -13.42 25.00 -5.55
C PHE A 495 -12.89 23.76 -6.30
N MET A 496 -12.86 22.62 -5.61
CA MET A 496 -12.67 21.29 -6.22
C MET A 496 -13.46 20.22 -5.45
N GLY A 497 -13.69 19.07 -6.10
CA GLY A 497 -14.39 17.93 -5.52
C GLY A 497 -15.86 17.85 -5.93
N LEU A 498 -16.59 16.85 -5.41
CA LEU A 498 -17.99 16.58 -5.78
C LEU A 498 -18.22 16.47 -7.29
N GLY A 499 -17.28 15.88 -8.02
CA GLY A 499 -17.35 15.72 -9.48
C GLY A 499 -16.99 16.97 -10.28
N LEU A 500 -16.52 18.02 -9.63
CA LEU A 500 -15.92 19.18 -10.28
C LEU A 500 -14.39 19.14 -10.19
N PRO A 501 -13.68 19.48 -11.27
CA PRO A 501 -12.25 19.68 -11.25
C PRO A 501 -11.94 20.97 -10.47
N GLY A 502 -10.67 21.19 -10.13
CA GLY A 502 -10.18 22.46 -9.62
C GLY A 502 -10.54 23.60 -10.58
N GLN A 503 -11.29 24.57 -10.09
CA GLN A 503 -11.81 25.69 -10.86
C GLN A 503 -12.16 26.88 -9.97
N GLU A 504 -12.55 28.00 -10.58
CA GLU A 504 -13.19 29.11 -9.87
C GLU A 504 -14.49 28.66 -9.22
N THR A 505 -14.76 29.10 -8.00
CA THR A 505 -15.94 28.74 -7.23
C THR A 505 -17.21 29.08 -8.03
N PRO A 506 -18.05 28.08 -8.37
CA PRO A 506 -19.24 28.31 -9.18
C PRO A 506 -20.23 29.20 -8.44
N ALA A 507 -20.92 30.07 -9.19
CA ALA A 507 -21.96 30.91 -8.61
C ALA A 507 -23.11 30.08 -8.04
N ASN A 508 -23.51 29.02 -8.74
CA ASN A 508 -24.44 28.00 -8.26
C ASN A 508 -24.02 26.63 -8.80
N TYR A 509 -24.04 25.62 -7.94
CA TYR A 509 -23.83 24.23 -8.31
C TYR A 509 -24.71 23.32 -7.45
N SER A 510 -25.17 22.22 -8.03
CA SER A 510 -25.85 21.15 -7.30
C SER A 510 -25.37 19.82 -7.86
N GLY A 511 -24.87 18.96 -6.97
CA GLY A 511 -24.35 17.64 -7.29
C GLY A 511 -25.05 16.57 -6.48
N GLY A 512 -25.05 15.34 -6.99
CA GLY A 512 -25.48 14.14 -6.26
C GLY A 512 -24.31 13.18 -6.07
N TRP A 513 -24.52 12.19 -5.19
CA TRP A 513 -23.58 11.10 -4.94
C TRP A 513 -23.20 10.33 -6.21
N GLU A 514 -24.14 10.24 -7.15
CA GLU A 514 -24.01 9.58 -8.44
C GLU A 514 -24.20 10.61 -9.55
N THR A 515 -23.13 11.32 -9.91
CA THR A 515 -23.20 12.29 -11.02
C THR A 515 -22.86 11.57 -12.33
N GLN A 516 -23.76 11.59 -13.31
CA GLN A 516 -23.45 11.03 -14.64
C GLN A 516 -22.51 11.97 -15.40
N GLY A 517 -21.41 11.44 -15.93
CA GLY A 517 -20.45 12.16 -16.77
C GLY A 517 -19.76 11.22 -17.76
N LYS A 518 -19.33 11.73 -18.91
CA LYS A 518 -18.53 11.01 -19.92
C LYS A 518 -17.07 11.49 -19.84
N THR A 519 -16.10 10.60 -20.04
CA THR A 519 -14.69 10.99 -20.25
C THR A 519 -14.48 11.38 -21.71
N VAL A 520 -13.65 12.41 -21.97
CA VAL A 520 -13.26 12.81 -23.34
C VAL A 520 -12.21 11.89 -23.91
N HIS A 521 -11.33 11.42 -23.02
CA HIS A 521 -10.18 10.60 -23.33
C HIS A 521 -10.49 9.15 -22.92
N ASP A 522 -9.96 8.18 -23.67
CA ASP A 522 -10.12 6.73 -23.39
C ASP A 522 -9.41 6.30 -22.08
N TYR A 523 -8.58 7.19 -21.53
CA TYR A 523 -7.96 7.09 -20.22
C TYR A 523 -8.71 8.00 -19.25
N ALA A 524 -8.91 7.55 -18.00
CA ALA A 524 -9.71 8.24 -16.99
C ALA A 524 -9.06 9.56 -16.51
N VAL A 525 -9.03 10.59 -17.35
CA VAL A 525 -8.54 11.93 -17.03
C VAL A 525 -9.62 12.73 -16.27
N SER A 526 -9.23 13.56 -15.30
CA SER A 526 -10.07 14.49 -14.53
C SER A 526 -10.65 15.67 -15.33
N ILE A 527 -10.96 15.49 -16.63
CA ILE A 527 -11.65 16.50 -17.45
C ILE A 527 -13.13 16.09 -17.57
N PRO A 528 -14.09 16.83 -16.99
CA PRO A 528 -15.50 16.50 -17.14
C PRO A 528 -15.98 16.71 -18.58
N THR A 529 -16.71 15.75 -19.15
CA THR A 529 -17.57 16.02 -20.32
C THR A 529 -19.00 15.53 -20.23
N SER A 530 -19.86 16.31 -20.91
CA SER A 530 -21.07 15.94 -21.65
C SER A 530 -22.01 14.87 -21.06
N LYS A 531 -23.29 15.24 -20.96
CA LYS A 531 -24.41 14.56 -20.26
C LYS A 531 -24.83 13.18 -20.78
N ASN A 532 -24.14 12.57 -21.74
CA ASN A 532 -24.59 11.33 -22.37
C ASN A 532 -23.74 10.13 -21.91
N THR A 533 -24.21 9.49 -20.83
CA THR A 533 -23.87 8.15 -20.29
C THR A 533 -22.43 7.89 -19.83
N SER A 534 -22.22 7.92 -18.51
CA SER A 534 -21.44 7.00 -17.63
C SER A 534 -21.59 7.51 -16.17
N TRP A 535 -21.48 6.65 -15.14
CA TRP A 535 -21.65 7.06 -13.73
C TRP A 535 -20.30 7.43 -13.10
N LEU A 536 -20.18 8.61 -12.47
CA LEU A 536 -19.05 8.93 -11.60
C LEU A 536 -19.30 8.26 -10.23
N TRP A 537 -18.44 7.30 -9.88
CA TRP A 537 -18.41 6.63 -8.56
C TRP A 537 -18.14 7.68 -7.44
N PRO A 538 -18.67 7.51 -6.20
CA PRO A 538 -18.88 8.54 -5.19
C PRO A 538 -17.82 9.62 -5.06
N PHE A 539 -18.31 10.83 -4.84
CA PHE A 539 -17.55 11.88 -4.19
C PHE A 539 -18.19 12.14 -2.84
N ASP A 540 -17.40 12.01 -1.78
CA ASP A 540 -17.80 12.29 -0.40
C ASP A 540 -17.18 13.60 0.12
N SER A 541 -16.38 14.27 -0.70
CA SER A 541 -15.54 15.38 -0.25
C SER A 541 -15.46 16.54 -1.25
N PHE A 542 -15.19 17.73 -0.71
CA PHE A 542 -14.84 18.93 -1.46
C PHE A 542 -13.81 19.77 -0.74
N TRP A 543 -13.14 20.65 -1.48
CA TRP A 543 -12.38 21.75 -0.93
C TRP A 543 -12.84 23.08 -1.53
N CYS A 544 -12.91 24.12 -0.69
CA CYS A 544 -13.24 25.46 -1.12
C CYS A 544 -12.35 26.47 -0.38
N GLY A 545 -11.67 27.36 -1.12
CA GLY A 545 -10.65 28.21 -0.52
C GLY A 545 -9.78 28.97 -1.52
N SER A 546 -8.65 29.43 -1.01
CA SER A 546 -7.56 30.14 -1.67
C SER A 546 -6.21 29.57 -1.20
N GLU A 547 -5.11 30.15 -1.68
CA GLU A 547 -3.75 29.89 -1.21
C GLU A 547 -3.50 30.32 0.25
N LYS A 548 -4.41 31.09 0.85
CA LYS A 548 -4.26 31.67 2.19
C LYS A 548 -5.17 31.06 3.24
N ALA A 549 -6.38 30.69 2.82
CA ALA A 549 -7.37 30.05 3.68
C ALA A 549 -8.30 29.16 2.85
N GLY A 550 -8.56 27.96 3.34
CA GLY A 550 -9.53 27.05 2.74
C GLY A 550 -10.04 26.02 3.72
N ILE A 551 -11.11 25.34 3.32
CA ILE A 551 -11.67 24.22 4.08
C ILE A 551 -11.91 23.05 3.14
N HIS A 552 -11.34 21.91 3.47
CA HIS A 552 -11.74 20.62 2.93
C HIS A 552 -12.79 20.02 3.86
N CYS A 553 -13.85 19.44 3.31
CA CYS A 553 -14.91 18.76 4.05
C CYS A 553 -15.11 17.37 3.44
N GLU A 554 -15.03 16.33 4.28
CA GLU A 554 -15.28 14.94 3.92
C GLU A 554 -16.50 14.42 4.71
N LEU A 555 -17.45 13.81 4.02
CA LEU A 555 -18.59 13.14 4.62
C LEU A 555 -18.24 11.68 4.91
N ARG A 556 -18.43 11.25 6.16
CA ARG A 556 -17.98 9.97 6.68
C ARG A 556 -19.15 9.15 7.25
N GLY A 557 -18.84 7.94 7.69
CA GLY A 557 -19.80 6.96 8.23
C GLY A 557 -19.99 5.72 7.36
N ALA A 558 -19.16 5.55 6.33
CA ALA A 558 -19.04 4.30 5.58
C ALA A 558 -18.10 3.30 6.29
N SER A 559 -18.03 2.07 5.79
CA SER A 559 -17.12 1.03 6.31
C SER A 559 -15.63 1.32 6.06
N TYR A 560 -15.31 2.29 5.20
CA TYR A 560 -13.95 2.73 4.87
C TYR A 560 -13.93 4.25 4.79
N THR A 561 -12.86 4.87 5.32
CA THR A 561 -12.53 6.29 5.16
C THR A 561 -11.07 6.38 4.75
N GLY A 562 -10.77 7.13 3.70
CA GLY A 562 -9.47 7.13 3.03
C GLY A 562 -9.61 7.48 1.54
N PRO A 563 -8.51 7.54 0.79
CA PRO A 563 -8.54 7.91 -0.61
C PRO A 563 -9.42 6.94 -1.42
N LEU A 564 -10.33 7.50 -2.20
CA LEU A 564 -11.30 6.79 -3.03
C LEU A 564 -10.67 6.41 -4.38
N LEU A 565 -9.84 5.37 -4.41
CA LEU A 565 -9.20 4.90 -5.65
C LEU A 565 -10.21 4.15 -6.54
N ASN A 566 -10.11 4.24 -7.87
CA ASN A 566 -11.00 3.55 -8.81
C ASN A 566 -11.06 2.01 -8.60
N LEU A 567 -10.00 1.43 -8.03
CA LEU A 567 -9.90 0.01 -7.66
C LEU A 567 -10.79 -0.34 -6.45
N TYR A 568 -11.00 0.60 -5.53
CA TYR A 568 -11.77 0.42 -4.31
C TYR A 568 -13.07 1.19 -4.40
N ARG A 569 -14.17 0.47 -4.30
CA ARG A 569 -15.52 1.03 -4.43
C ARG A 569 -16.21 1.03 -3.07
N PRO A 570 -15.77 1.85 -2.09
CA PRO A 570 -16.36 1.83 -0.76
C PRO A 570 -17.83 2.25 -0.82
N ALA A 571 -18.58 1.80 0.18
CA ALA A 571 -19.98 2.15 0.32
C ALA A 571 -20.13 3.66 0.59
N TYR A 572 -21.27 4.23 0.19
CA TYR A 572 -21.60 5.58 0.59
C TYR A 572 -21.83 5.67 2.11
N PRO A 573 -21.54 6.82 2.74
CA PRO A 573 -22.04 7.12 4.06
C PRO A 573 -23.58 7.09 4.10
N GLU A 574 -24.15 6.08 4.74
CA GLU A 574 -25.59 5.79 4.68
C GLU A 574 -26.44 6.99 5.10
N SER A 575 -26.05 7.65 6.20
CA SER A 575 -26.76 8.81 6.74
C SER A 575 -26.79 10.00 5.78
N TRP A 576 -25.74 10.22 5.00
CA TRP A 576 -25.69 11.32 4.04
C TRP A 576 -26.28 10.96 2.68
N TYR A 577 -26.09 9.72 2.21
CA TYR A 577 -26.61 9.23 0.94
C TYR A 577 -28.13 9.10 0.94
N ASN A 578 -28.69 8.50 1.99
CA ASN A 578 -30.13 8.30 2.18
C ASN A 578 -30.84 7.76 0.93
N ASN A 579 -30.34 6.65 0.37
CA ASN A 579 -30.90 6.04 -0.83
C ASN A 579 -31.02 7.03 -2.01
N GLY A 580 -30.00 7.87 -2.21
CA GLY A 580 -29.93 8.86 -3.28
C GLY A 580 -30.73 10.15 -3.03
N LYS A 581 -31.35 10.33 -1.85
CA LYS A 581 -32.07 11.57 -1.50
C LYS A 581 -31.15 12.70 -1.04
N GLY A 582 -29.94 12.37 -0.59
CA GLY A 582 -28.93 13.35 -0.22
C GLY A 582 -28.18 13.94 -1.42
N GLY A 583 -27.38 14.97 -1.16
CA GLY A 583 -26.54 15.61 -2.17
C GLY A 583 -25.89 16.88 -1.66
N PHE A 584 -25.43 17.70 -2.61
CA PHE A 584 -24.57 18.85 -2.31
C PHE A 584 -24.98 20.07 -3.10
N ARG A 585 -24.76 21.26 -2.52
CA ARG A 585 -24.98 22.55 -3.21
C ARG A 585 -23.90 23.55 -2.86
N ILE A 586 -23.54 24.38 -3.84
CA ILE A 586 -22.76 25.61 -3.66
C ILE A 586 -23.63 26.75 -4.14
N ASN A 587 -23.79 27.78 -3.31
CA ASN A 587 -24.52 29.00 -3.70
C ASN A 587 -23.72 30.23 -3.29
N ARG A 588 -23.44 31.11 -4.24
CA ARG A 588 -22.79 32.40 -4.03
C ARG A 588 -23.83 33.51 -4.06
N SER A 589 -23.93 34.25 -2.95
CA SER A 589 -24.82 35.39 -2.78
C SER A 589 -24.03 36.57 -2.23
N GLY A 590 -23.73 37.54 -3.10
CA GLY A 590 -22.89 38.69 -2.76
C GLY A 590 -21.49 38.28 -2.27
N ASN A 591 -21.14 38.71 -1.06
CA ASN A 591 -19.86 38.43 -0.41
C ASN A 591 -19.85 37.09 0.37
N ARG A 592 -20.89 36.25 0.23
CA ARG A 592 -20.97 34.94 0.88
C ARG A 592 -21.08 33.81 -0.14
N THR A 593 -20.29 32.76 0.06
CA THR A 593 -20.41 31.45 -0.61
C THR A 593 -20.82 30.42 0.45
N THR A 594 -21.94 29.73 0.26
CA THR A 594 -22.37 28.66 1.17
C THR A 594 -22.24 27.32 0.50
N ALA A 595 -21.46 26.43 1.11
CA ALA A 595 -21.46 25.00 0.80
C ALA A 595 -22.48 24.27 1.69
N THR A 596 -23.27 23.39 1.10
CA THR A 596 -24.31 22.63 1.80
C THR A 596 -24.24 21.17 1.42
N ALA A 597 -24.06 20.29 2.41
CA ALA A 597 -24.30 18.86 2.29
C ALA A 597 -25.65 18.54 2.94
N TYR A 598 -26.61 18.02 2.16
CA TYR A 598 -27.95 17.69 2.62
C TYR A 598 -28.21 16.20 2.48
N SER A 599 -29.11 15.67 3.30
CA SER A 599 -29.39 14.23 3.34
C SER A 599 -30.82 13.89 2.93
N GLY A 600 -31.68 14.89 2.74
CA GLY A 600 -33.05 14.73 2.25
C GLY A 600 -34.01 14.10 3.27
N GLU A 601 -35.26 13.99 2.85
CA GLU A 601 -36.37 13.56 3.70
C GLU A 601 -36.26 12.09 4.14
N ARG A 602 -36.67 11.81 5.38
CA ARG A 602 -36.78 10.45 5.94
C ARG A 602 -37.72 10.40 7.13
N THR A 603 -38.12 9.20 7.52
CA THR A 603 -38.82 8.94 8.78
C THR A 603 -37.85 8.29 9.75
N LEU A 604 -37.73 8.82 10.97
CA LEU A 604 -36.98 8.18 12.06
C LEU A 604 -37.94 7.58 13.08
N LYS A 605 -37.68 6.34 13.50
CA LYS A 605 -38.49 5.67 14.54
C LYS A 605 -38.03 6.02 15.94
N ALA A 606 -38.96 6.07 16.88
CA ALA A 606 -38.64 6.33 18.29
C ALA A 606 -37.51 5.40 18.79
N GLY A 607 -36.43 5.99 19.31
CA GLY A 607 -35.26 5.26 19.81
C GLY A 607 -34.23 4.83 18.75
N GLU A 608 -34.50 5.02 17.46
CA GLU A 608 -33.55 4.73 16.38
C GLU A 608 -32.40 5.75 16.38
N ASN A 609 -31.15 5.30 16.41
CA ASN A 609 -29.99 6.20 16.38
C ASN A 609 -29.47 6.38 14.95
N LEU A 610 -29.54 7.59 14.42
CA LEU A 610 -28.95 7.95 13.14
C LEU A 610 -27.64 8.72 13.36
N THR A 611 -26.53 8.22 12.81
CA THR A 611 -25.20 8.81 13.02
C THR A 611 -24.71 9.58 11.79
N PHE A 612 -24.43 10.88 11.93
CA PHE A 612 -23.76 11.69 10.90
C PHE A 612 -22.31 11.93 11.30
N ASP A 613 -21.38 11.52 10.46
CA ASP A 613 -19.95 11.73 10.65
C ASP A 613 -19.42 12.62 9.52
N PHE A 614 -18.62 13.63 9.85
CA PHE A 614 -17.90 14.44 8.87
C PHE A 614 -16.60 14.99 9.45
N ALA A 615 -15.64 15.25 8.57
CA ALA A 615 -14.37 15.88 8.90
C ALA A 615 -14.17 17.19 8.13
N LEU A 616 -13.49 18.13 8.77
CA LEU A 616 -13.04 19.40 8.22
C LEU A 616 -11.51 19.44 8.31
N LEU A 617 -10.83 19.91 7.27
CA LEU A 617 -9.40 20.22 7.32
C LEU A 617 -9.18 21.67 6.90
N ILE A 618 -8.57 22.45 7.78
CA ILE A 618 -8.28 23.87 7.55
C ILE A 618 -6.95 24.00 6.80
N THR A 619 -6.96 24.67 5.66
CA THR A 619 -5.78 24.83 4.78
C THR A 619 -5.35 26.30 4.70
N PRO A 620 -4.09 26.60 4.34
CA PRO A 620 -2.93 25.70 4.25
C PRO A 620 -2.55 25.03 5.58
N VAL A 621 -2.19 23.74 5.56
CA VAL A 621 -1.87 22.97 6.78
C VAL A 621 -0.48 23.30 7.33
N LYS A 622 0.36 23.94 6.51
CA LYS A 622 1.68 24.48 6.85
C LYS A 622 2.05 25.59 5.86
N LYS A 623 3.17 26.30 6.09
CA LYS A 623 3.66 27.28 5.12
C LYS A 623 4.26 26.59 3.90
N VAL A 624 4.03 27.15 2.72
CA VAL A 624 4.68 26.73 1.48
C VAL A 624 6.21 26.84 1.61
N ASN A 625 6.93 25.79 1.22
CA ASN A 625 8.39 25.74 1.21
C ASN A 625 8.93 25.92 -0.23
N SER A 626 8.89 27.15 -0.75
CA SER A 626 9.41 27.46 -2.08
C SER A 626 10.93 27.28 -2.17
N HIS A 627 11.67 27.54 -1.09
CA HIS A 627 13.11 27.32 -1.07
C HIS A 627 13.46 25.85 -1.36
N GLY A 628 12.85 24.91 -0.63
CA GLY A 628 12.99 23.47 -0.85
C GLY A 628 12.65 23.06 -2.28
N GLN A 629 11.57 23.61 -2.86
CA GLN A 629 11.19 23.32 -4.25
C GLN A 629 12.32 23.56 -5.26
N PHE A 630 13.13 24.60 -5.06
CA PHE A 630 14.18 24.98 -6.01
C PHE A 630 15.52 24.27 -5.79
N ILE A 631 15.76 23.75 -4.57
CA ILE A 631 17.03 23.09 -4.22
C ILE A 631 16.94 21.55 -4.16
N ASP A 632 15.78 21.00 -3.84
CA ASP A 632 15.55 19.56 -3.69
C ASP A 632 15.32 18.93 -5.06
N ARG A 633 16.39 18.84 -5.85
CA ARG A 633 16.38 18.30 -7.22
C ARG A 633 16.36 16.78 -7.21
N TYR A 634 15.39 16.21 -7.91
CA TYR A 634 15.11 14.77 -7.88
C TYR A 634 15.78 14.02 -9.04
N TYR A 635 16.37 12.88 -8.71
CA TYR A 635 16.66 11.78 -9.63
C TYR A 635 15.63 10.67 -9.43
N HIS A 636 14.93 10.28 -10.50
CA HIS A 636 13.96 9.21 -10.48
C HIS A 636 13.99 8.40 -11.78
N ASN A 637 14.53 7.19 -11.71
CA ASN A 637 14.55 6.23 -12.80
C ASN A 637 14.12 4.86 -12.28
N GLY A 638 13.01 4.32 -12.78
CA GLY A 638 12.40 3.10 -12.25
C GLY A 638 13.29 1.86 -12.38
N GLY A 639 13.92 1.68 -13.55
CA GLY A 639 14.73 0.49 -13.85
C GLY A 639 16.21 0.64 -13.51
N ALA A 640 16.73 1.86 -13.44
CA ALA A 640 18.14 2.14 -13.19
C ALA A 640 18.29 3.21 -12.10
N PRO A 641 18.23 2.82 -10.81
CA PRO A 641 18.16 3.78 -9.70
C PRO A 641 19.48 4.52 -9.42
N THR A 642 20.58 4.20 -10.10
CA THR A 642 21.91 4.79 -9.85
C THR A 642 22.20 5.96 -10.79
N PRO A 643 22.28 7.21 -10.29
CA PRO A 643 22.68 8.36 -11.10
C PRO A 643 24.12 8.30 -11.63
N GLY A 644 24.36 8.95 -12.77
CA GLY A 644 25.68 9.24 -13.32
C GLY A 644 26.30 10.53 -12.76
N GLN A 645 27.55 10.81 -13.12
CA GLN A 645 28.26 12.04 -12.70
C GLN A 645 27.58 13.29 -13.27
N GLU A 646 27.06 13.20 -14.49
CA GLU A 646 26.32 14.26 -15.16
C GLU A 646 25.07 14.68 -14.37
N ASN A 647 24.41 13.76 -13.65
CA ASN A 647 23.25 14.10 -12.83
C ASN A 647 23.67 14.85 -11.56
N LEU A 648 24.81 14.49 -10.96
CA LEU A 648 25.41 15.22 -9.83
C LEU A 648 25.81 16.63 -10.24
N ASP A 649 26.42 16.77 -11.41
CA ASP A 649 26.82 18.06 -11.96
C ASP A 649 25.60 18.95 -12.28
N ALA A 650 24.46 18.35 -12.63
CA ALA A 650 23.17 19.04 -12.77
C ALA A 650 22.53 19.44 -11.41
N GLY A 651 23.09 18.95 -10.30
CA GLY A 651 22.75 19.38 -8.95
C GLY A 651 21.70 18.53 -8.24
N ILE A 652 21.49 17.26 -8.62
CA ILE A 652 20.56 16.38 -7.89
C ILE A 652 20.89 16.32 -6.39
N LYS A 653 19.84 16.25 -5.56
CA LYS A 653 19.92 16.17 -4.10
C LYS A 653 19.14 15.02 -3.51
N ILE A 654 18.17 14.47 -4.25
CA ILE A 654 17.32 13.39 -3.75
C ILE A 654 17.18 12.31 -4.82
N ILE A 655 17.38 11.06 -4.44
CA ILE A 655 17.24 9.89 -5.30
C ILE A 655 16.04 9.07 -4.83
N ASN A 656 15.11 8.79 -5.74
CA ASN A 656 14.02 7.85 -5.49
C ASN A 656 14.39 6.47 -6.05
N VAL A 657 14.47 5.48 -5.16
CA VAL A 657 14.65 4.08 -5.52
C VAL A 657 13.28 3.43 -5.65
N HIS A 658 12.85 3.19 -6.89
CA HIS A 658 11.61 2.50 -7.19
C HIS A 658 11.68 1.01 -6.84
N HIS A 659 10.57 0.28 -6.89
CA HIS A 659 10.58 -1.20 -6.89
C HIS A 659 10.90 -1.75 -8.30
N ALA A 660 11.00 -3.07 -8.43
CA ALA A 660 11.25 -3.79 -9.68
C ALA A 660 12.64 -3.51 -10.33
N ASN A 661 13.67 -3.36 -9.49
CA ASN A 661 15.06 -3.24 -9.92
C ASN A 661 16.00 -4.01 -8.97
N ALA A 662 17.30 -4.04 -9.28
CA ALA A 662 18.29 -4.82 -8.53
C ALA A 662 18.47 -4.40 -7.05
N LEU A 663 18.13 -3.17 -6.67
CA LEU A 663 18.21 -2.68 -5.28
C LEU A 663 16.93 -3.03 -4.50
N ASN A 664 15.76 -2.92 -5.13
CA ASN A 664 14.46 -3.18 -4.52
C ASN A 664 13.59 -4.07 -5.44
N PRO A 665 13.92 -5.36 -5.56
CA PRO A 665 13.29 -6.25 -6.55
C PRO A 665 11.87 -6.69 -6.18
N PHE A 666 11.53 -6.71 -4.89
CA PHE A 666 10.26 -7.25 -4.38
C PHE A 666 9.36 -6.12 -3.92
N ILE A 667 8.18 -6.01 -4.53
CA ILE A 667 7.21 -4.97 -4.21
C ILE A 667 6.83 -5.05 -2.73
N ASN A 668 6.94 -3.91 -2.05
CA ASN A 668 6.59 -3.72 -0.65
C ASN A 668 7.29 -4.68 0.34
N TYR A 669 8.46 -5.22 -0.01
CA TYR A 669 9.28 -6.02 0.90
C TYR A 669 10.80 -5.84 0.67
N PRO A 670 11.34 -4.64 0.95
CA PRO A 670 12.75 -4.31 0.69
C PRO A 670 13.74 -4.98 1.65
N PHE A 671 13.27 -5.81 2.58
CA PHE A 671 14.08 -6.39 3.64
C PHE A 671 15.06 -7.47 3.15
N ILE A 672 14.78 -8.12 2.02
CA ILE A 672 15.65 -9.17 1.46
C ILE A 672 16.95 -8.56 0.91
N THR A 673 16.90 -7.32 0.42
CA THR A 673 18.05 -6.61 -0.16
C THR A 673 18.50 -5.43 0.70
N ALA A 674 18.13 -5.40 1.99
CA ALA A 674 18.41 -4.27 2.90
C ALA A 674 19.89 -3.88 2.95
N ASP A 675 20.82 -4.84 2.94
CA ASP A 675 22.25 -4.57 2.90
C ASP A 675 22.68 -3.83 1.62
N LYS A 676 22.15 -4.25 0.46
CA LYS A 676 22.41 -3.57 -0.83
C LYS A 676 21.85 -2.14 -0.83
N ILE A 677 20.67 -1.95 -0.24
CA ILE A 677 20.06 -0.63 -0.07
C ILE A 677 20.95 0.22 0.84
N LYS A 678 21.43 -0.33 1.96
CA LYS A 678 22.33 0.37 2.89
C LYS A 678 23.61 0.83 2.20
N ASP A 679 24.30 -0.07 1.48
CA ASP A 679 25.54 0.26 0.76
C ASP A 679 25.32 1.39 -0.24
N PHE A 680 24.18 1.36 -0.95
CA PHE A 680 23.78 2.43 -1.87
C PHE A 680 23.53 3.75 -1.12
N VAL A 681 22.79 3.72 -0.01
CA VAL A 681 22.52 4.90 0.81
C VAL A 681 23.82 5.53 1.33
N ASP A 682 24.72 4.73 1.90
CA ASP A 682 26.01 5.19 2.42
C ASP A 682 26.85 5.87 1.31
N GLU A 683 26.87 5.30 0.10
CA GLU A 683 27.56 5.89 -1.04
C GLU A 683 27.00 7.27 -1.41
N TRP A 684 25.67 7.38 -1.53
CA TRP A 684 25.02 8.61 -1.99
C TRP A 684 24.94 9.70 -0.92
N HIS A 685 24.87 9.32 0.36
CA HIS A 685 25.10 10.25 1.48
C HIS A 685 26.49 10.87 1.41
N GLY A 686 27.52 10.08 1.07
CA GLY A 686 28.88 10.56 0.86
C GLY A 686 29.01 11.59 -0.27
N LYS A 687 28.05 11.62 -1.21
CA LYS A 687 27.96 12.60 -2.31
C LYS A 687 26.97 13.74 -2.03
N GLY A 688 26.40 13.80 -0.82
CA GLY A 688 25.46 14.84 -0.41
C GLY A 688 24.05 14.69 -1.00
N CYS A 689 23.67 13.48 -1.40
CA CYS A 689 22.31 13.16 -1.84
C CYS A 689 21.56 12.41 -0.73
N LYS A 690 20.26 12.68 -0.59
CA LYS A 690 19.32 11.87 0.17
C LYS A 690 18.77 10.73 -0.70
N VAL A 691 18.38 9.63 -0.07
CA VAL A 691 17.80 8.46 -0.76
C VAL A 691 16.45 8.10 -0.16
N LYS A 692 15.43 7.96 -1.00
CA LYS A 692 14.08 7.55 -0.61
C LYS A 692 13.69 6.25 -1.30
N LEU A 693 12.82 5.49 -0.66
CA LEU A 693 12.44 4.16 -1.13
C LEU A 693 10.96 4.09 -1.50
N TYR A 694 10.64 3.39 -2.58
CA TYR A 694 9.29 2.89 -2.85
C TYR A 694 8.94 1.81 -1.81
N TYR A 695 8.00 2.11 -0.92
CA TYR A 695 7.51 1.17 0.07
C TYR A 695 6.06 1.52 0.44
N THR A 696 5.09 0.79 -0.12
CA THR A 696 3.65 0.93 0.16
C THR A 696 3.12 -0.36 0.80
N ILE A 697 1.80 -0.52 0.91
CA ILE A 697 1.19 -1.62 1.66
C ILE A 697 0.17 -2.45 0.87
N ARG A 698 -0.25 -1.99 -0.31
CA ARG A 698 -1.40 -2.55 -1.05
C ARG A 698 -1.13 -3.98 -1.56
N GLU A 699 0.07 -4.19 -2.07
CA GLU A 699 0.55 -5.48 -2.51
C GLU A 699 1.53 -6.08 -1.51
N LEU A 700 1.52 -7.40 -1.42
CA LEU A 700 2.53 -8.16 -0.70
C LEU A 700 3.13 -9.22 -1.60
N THR A 701 4.46 -9.18 -1.77
CA THR A 701 5.21 -10.18 -2.52
C THR A 701 5.00 -11.60 -1.99
N ASN A 702 5.09 -12.61 -2.87
CA ASN A 702 5.08 -14.02 -2.50
C ASN A 702 6.36 -14.48 -1.78
N VAL A 703 7.42 -13.69 -1.77
CA VAL A 703 8.71 -14.06 -1.15
C VAL A 703 8.83 -13.69 0.33
N VAL A 704 7.76 -13.17 0.95
CA VAL A 704 7.77 -12.85 2.38
C VAL A 704 7.98 -14.14 3.20
N PRO A 705 9.02 -14.21 4.06
CA PRO A 705 9.28 -15.38 4.91
C PRO A 705 8.07 -15.79 5.75
N GLU A 706 7.37 -14.82 6.34
CA GLU A 706 6.22 -15.05 7.21
C GLU A 706 4.91 -15.40 6.48
N ILE A 707 4.91 -15.52 5.15
CA ILE A 707 3.68 -15.59 4.35
C ILE A 707 2.69 -16.67 4.80
N TRP A 708 3.17 -17.82 5.25
CA TRP A 708 2.34 -18.92 5.74
C TRP A 708 1.69 -18.63 7.10
N ALA A 709 2.39 -17.90 7.96
CA ALA A 709 1.81 -17.38 9.19
C ALA A 709 0.73 -16.35 8.88
N LEU A 710 0.96 -15.44 7.93
CA LEU A 710 -0.04 -14.46 7.51
C LEU A 710 -1.29 -15.13 6.92
N ARG A 711 -1.12 -16.14 6.05
CA ARG A 711 -2.24 -16.94 5.50
C ARG A 711 -3.02 -17.70 6.56
N SER A 712 -2.42 -18.02 7.71
CA SER A 712 -3.10 -18.70 8.82
C SER A 712 -4.10 -17.80 9.56
N LEU A 713 -4.00 -16.47 9.39
CA LEU A 713 -4.86 -15.48 10.03
C LEU A 713 -6.17 -15.23 9.27
N GLY A 714 -6.48 -16.04 8.25
CA GLY A 714 -7.61 -15.83 7.35
C GLY A 714 -7.44 -14.54 6.54
N ASP A 715 -8.53 -13.81 6.34
CA ASP A 715 -8.56 -12.56 5.56
C ASP A 715 -8.09 -11.32 6.34
N GLU A 716 -7.41 -11.50 7.47
CA GLU A 716 -6.94 -10.36 8.27
C GLU A 716 -5.84 -9.56 7.58
N ILE A 717 -4.91 -10.25 6.92
CA ILE A 717 -3.69 -9.65 6.34
C ILE A 717 -3.75 -9.69 4.81
N LEU A 718 -4.12 -10.84 4.25
CA LEU A 718 -4.23 -11.05 2.82
C LEU A 718 -5.69 -11.03 2.44
N GLN A 719 -6.04 -10.32 1.39
CA GLN A 719 -7.41 -10.38 0.88
C GLN A 719 -7.59 -11.69 0.12
N GLY A 720 -8.62 -12.45 0.50
CA GLY A 720 -9.06 -13.64 -0.22
C GLY A 720 -9.43 -13.36 -1.68
N GLY A 721 -9.78 -14.42 -2.41
CA GLY A 721 -10.12 -14.31 -3.83
C GLY A 721 -10.10 -15.64 -4.57
N ASN A 722 -10.42 -15.57 -5.86
CA ASN A 722 -10.57 -16.74 -6.72
C ASN A 722 -9.22 -17.40 -7.10
N GLY A 723 -8.09 -16.82 -6.72
CA GLY A 723 -6.74 -17.27 -7.09
C GLY A 723 -6.41 -17.02 -8.58
N GLY A 724 -5.38 -17.71 -9.08
CA GLY A 724 -4.88 -17.57 -10.45
C GLY A 724 -3.51 -16.92 -10.51
N GLY A 725 -3.21 -16.17 -11.57
CA GLY A 725 -1.91 -15.50 -11.73
C GLY A 725 -0.74 -16.46 -11.97
N PHE A 726 0.43 -16.07 -11.48
CA PHE A 726 1.69 -16.79 -11.69
C PHE A 726 1.63 -18.24 -11.14
N PRO A 727 2.17 -19.25 -11.86
CA PRO A 727 2.14 -20.67 -11.48
C PRO A 727 2.51 -20.97 -10.04
N TRP A 728 3.54 -20.33 -9.47
CA TRP A 728 3.93 -20.53 -8.09
C TRP A 728 2.75 -20.27 -7.11
N CYS A 729 1.96 -19.22 -7.32
CA CYS A 729 0.79 -18.94 -6.46
C CYS A 729 -0.28 -20.03 -6.59
N ARG A 730 -0.44 -20.62 -7.77
CA ARG A 730 -1.41 -21.71 -8.03
C ARG A 730 -0.97 -23.03 -7.42
N GLU A 731 0.34 -23.25 -7.39
CA GLU A 731 0.99 -24.43 -6.80
C GLU A 731 0.96 -24.39 -5.28
N HIS A 732 1.27 -23.24 -4.68
CA HIS A 732 1.53 -23.13 -3.24
C HIS A 732 0.36 -22.53 -2.46
N TYR A 733 -0.23 -21.41 -2.91
CA TYR A 733 -1.40 -20.86 -2.21
C TYR A 733 -2.68 -21.64 -2.47
N VAL A 734 -2.83 -22.15 -3.71
CA VAL A 734 -3.95 -22.96 -4.24
C VAL A 734 -5.30 -22.24 -4.26
N THR A 735 -5.72 -21.61 -3.16
CA THR A 735 -7.00 -20.94 -2.98
C THR A 735 -6.84 -19.65 -2.20
N ASP A 736 -7.86 -18.80 -2.20
CA ASP A 736 -8.01 -17.74 -1.20
C ASP A 736 -6.87 -16.71 -1.24
N TYR A 737 -6.74 -16.07 -2.41
CA TYR A 737 -5.88 -14.92 -2.66
C TYR A 737 -6.33 -14.20 -3.93
N THR A 738 -5.94 -12.94 -4.06
CA THR A 738 -6.11 -12.14 -5.27
C THR A 738 -4.74 -11.74 -5.84
N PRO A 739 -4.36 -12.22 -7.04
CA PRO A 739 -3.12 -11.81 -7.71
C PRO A 739 -3.07 -10.29 -7.93
N GLN A 740 -1.88 -9.72 -7.80
CA GLN A 740 -1.59 -8.30 -8.07
C GLN A 740 -0.39 -8.18 -9.02
N TRP A 741 0.47 -7.18 -8.81
CA TRP A 741 1.65 -6.91 -9.62
C TRP A 741 2.54 -8.15 -9.79
N TYR A 742 2.96 -8.38 -11.03
CA TYR A 742 3.90 -9.40 -11.45
C TYR A 742 5.13 -8.72 -12.06
N GLN A 743 6.32 -9.14 -11.63
CA GLN A 743 7.61 -8.76 -12.22
C GLN A 743 8.45 -10.01 -12.43
N HIS A 744 8.81 -10.30 -13.68
CA HIS A 744 9.79 -11.34 -13.98
C HIS A 744 11.20 -10.86 -13.60
N LEU A 745 11.99 -11.76 -13.01
CA LEU A 745 13.30 -11.45 -12.44
C LEU A 745 14.40 -12.17 -13.22
N GLU A 746 15.32 -11.39 -13.78
CA GLU A 746 16.46 -11.93 -14.54
C GLU A 746 17.59 -12.46 -13.63
N ASP A 747 17.68 -11.96 -12.39
CA ASP A 747 18.75 -12.33 -11.45
C ASP A 747 18.47 -13.68 -10.78
N GLN A 748 19.04 -14.74 -11.35
CA GLN A 748 18.95 -16.10 -10.81
C GLN A 748 19.54 -16.25 -9.40
N GLN A 749 20.38 -15.31 -8.91
CA GLN A 749 20.93 -15.36 -7.55
C GLN A 749 19.87 -15.12 -6.47
N LEU A 750 18.74 -14.50 -6.83
CA LEU A 750 17.62 -14.31 -5.91
C LEU A 750 16.88 -15.62 -5.59
N GLY A 751 17.14 -16.70 -6.35
CA GLY A 751 16.55 -18.02 -6.11
C GLY A 751 15.05 -18.09 -6.42
N VAL A 752 14.49 -17.09 -7.09
CA VAL A 752 13.08 -16.97 -7.48
C VAL A 752 12.98 -16.44 -8.91
N ALA A 753 11.97 -16.89 -9.66
CA ALA A 753 11.78 -16.50 -11.06
C ALA A 753 11.02 -15.18 -11.25
N ALA A 754 10.13 -14.86 -10.30
CA ALA A 754 9.30 -13.66 -10.38
C ALA A 754 8.88 -13.20 -8.99
N ASP A 755 8.72 -11.89 -8.85
CA ASP A 755 7.89 -11.30 -7.80
C ASP A 755 6.43 -11.37 -8.26
N ALA A 756 5.63 -12.20 -7.57
CA ALA A 756 4.23 -12.44 -7.88
C ALA A 756 3.37 -12.06 -6.67
N SER A 757 3.10 -10.78 -6.55
CA SER A 757 2.43 -10.23 -5.38
C SER A 757 0.94 -10.55 -5.30
N VAL A 758 0.39 -10.44 -4.10
CA VAL A 758 -1.04 -10.62 -3.80
C VAL A 758 -1.58 -9.43 -3.02
N LEU A 759 -2.89 -9.25 -3.08
CA LEU A 759 -3.59 -8.13 -2.44
C LEU A 759 -3.60 -8.28 -0.92
N THR A 760 -3.24 -7.22 -0.20
CA THR A 760 -3.45 -7.15 1.26
C THR A 760 -4.89 -6.78 1.58
N ALA A 761 -5.39 -7.22 2.73
CA ALA A 761 -6.70 -6.83 3.24
C ALA A 761 -6.74 -5.33 3.59
N THR A 762 -7.90 -4.71 3.38
CA THR A 762 -8.18 -3.33 3.78
C THR A 762 -8.87 -3.28 5.16
N GLY A 763 -8.81 -2.14 5.85
CA GLY A 763 -9.43 -1.93 7.17
C GLY A 763 -8.47 -2.08 8.35
N ASP A 764 -8.96 -2.54 9.51
CA ASP A 764 -8.20 -2.72 10.77
C ASP A 764 -7.20 -3.90 10.73
N SER A 765 -6.42 -4.01 9.66
CA SER A 765 -5.42 -5.07 9.46
C SER A 765 -4.18 -4.84 10.32
N ARG A 766 -3.76 -5.84 11.11
CA ARG A 766 -2.46 -5.82 11.82
C ARG A 766 -1.24 -5.70 10.89
N TRP A 767 -1.43 -5.82 9.59
CA TRP A 767 -0.38 -5.52 8.61
C TRP A 767 0.10 -4.07 8.72
N TYR A 768 -0.76 -3.15 9.16
CA TYR A 768 -0.39 -1.75 9.40
C TYR A 768 0.64 -1.64 10.53
N ASN A 769 0.52 -2.47 11.58
CA ASN A 769 1.51 -2.54 12.65
C ASN A 769 2.85 -3.06 12.13
N TYR A 770 2.81 -4.12 11.32
CA TYR A 770 4.01 -4.70 10.69
C TYR A 770 4.73 -3.66 9.83
N TYR A 771 3.98 -2.95 8.99
CA TYR A 771 4.53 -1.95 8.07
C TYR A 771 5.20 -0.79 8.83
N VAL A 772 4.56 -0.23 9.86
CA VAL A 772 5.15 0.89 10.63
C VAL A 772 6.42 0.47 11.36
N GLU A 773 6.40 -0.71 11.98
CA GLU A 773 7.58 -1.25 12.66
C GLU A 773 8.71 -1.53 11.67
N GLY A 774 8.38 -2.12 10.52
CA GLY A 774 9.30 -2.38 9.42
C GLY A 774 9.88 -1.12 8.80
N LEU A 775 9.09 -0.04 8.69
CA LEU A 775 9.56 1.28 8.23
C LEU A 775 10.60 1.85 9.18
N ALA A 776 10.34 1.84 10.49
CA ALA A 776 11.31 2.29 11.48
C ALA A 776 12.61 1.47 11.42
N TRP A 777 12.49 0.14 11.30
CA TRP A 777 13.65 -0.74 11.11
C TRP A 777 14.41 -0.41 9.82
N LEU A 778 13.74 -0.14 8.70
CA LEU A 778 14.38 0.21 7.43
C LEU A 778 15.16 1.53 7.55
N VAL A 779 14.56 2.56 8.14
CA VAL A 779 15.23 3.84 8.36
C VAL A 779 16.47 3.68 9.24
N GLU A 780 16.36 2.91 10.33
CA GLU A 780 17.48 2.67 11.26
C GLU A 780 18.59 1.85 10.61
N HIS A 781 18.23 0.78 9.90
CA HIS A 781 19.17 -0.22 9.39
C HIS A 781 19.85 0.20 8.09
N THR A 782 19.09 0.80 7.17
CA THR A 782 19.58 1.18 5.84
C THR A 782 19.99 2.64 5.75
N GLY A 783 19.50 3.50 6.65
CA GLY A 783 19.79 4.92 6.64
C GLY A 783 18.97 5.73 5.63
N ILE A 784 17.98 5.16 4.95
CA ILE A 784 17.12 5.90 4.00
C ILE A 784 16.54 7.18 4.63
N ASP A 785 16.32 8.19 3.79
CA ASP A 785 15.83 9.51 4.16
C ASP A 785 14.33 9.68 3.99
N GLY A 786 13.59 8.58 3.89
CA GLY A 786 12.13 8.56 3.81
C GLY A 786 11.62 7.82 2.57
N LEU A 787 10.42 8.21 2.12
CA LEU A 787 9.59 7.39 1.24
C LEU A 787 9.15 8.13 -0.03
N TYR A 788 9.01 7.35 -1.08
CA TYR A 788 8.21 7.67 -2.25
C TYR A 788 6.94 6.80 -2.19
N LEU A 789 5.78 7.44 -2.04
CA LEU A 789 4.48 6.77 -2.02
C LEU A 789 3.79 6.93 -3.37
N ASP A 790 3.22 5.84 -3.87
CA ASP A 790 2.57 5.75 -5.17
C ASP A 790 1.19 5.12 -4.99
N ASP A 791 0.14 5.93 -5.16
CA ASP A 791 -1.28 5.57 -4.98
C ASP A 791 -1.56 4.57 -3.84
N VAL A 792 -1.75 5.10 -2.62
CA VAL A 792 -1.87 4.30 -1.40
C VAL A 792 -3.31 4.18 -0.88
N ALA A 793 -3.60 3.08 -0.17
CA ALA A 793 -4.96 2.69 0.22
C ALA A 793 -5.22 2.66 1.74
N PHE A 794 -4.58 3.56 2.51
CA PHE A 794 -4.77 3.69 3.97
C PHE A 794 -5.29 5.09 4.38
N GLY A 795 -5.68 5.27 5.64
CA GLY A 795 -6.18 6.57 6.14
C GLY A 795 -5.07 7.48 6.70
N ARG A 796 -5.42 8.72 7.03
CA ARG A 796 -4.49 9.71 7.63
C ARG A 796 -3.78 9.21 8.88
N ASP A 797 -4.45 8.40 9.69
CA ASP A 797 -3.92 7.92 10.97
C ASP A 797 -2.69 7.03 10.77
N MET A 798 -2.68 6.25 9.68
CA MET A 798 -1.54 5.44 9.30
C MET A 798 -0.36 6.32 8.88
N LEU A 799 -0.60 7.37 8.09
CA LEU A 799 0.46 8.27 7.65
C LEU A 799 1.05 9.10 8.81
N LYS A 800 0.20 9.58 9.73
CA LYS A 800 0.62 10.22 10.98
C LYS A 800 1.53 9.30 11.78
N ARG A 801 1.13 8.04 11.92
CA ARG A 801 1.88 7.02 12.63
C ARG A 801 3.22 6.69 11.97
N MET A 802 3.25 6.59 10.63
CA MET A 802 4.48 6.44 9.84
C MET A 802 5.44 7.61 10.07
N ARG A 803 4.91 8.84 10.08
CA ARG A 803 5.71 10.05 10.30
C ARG A 803 6.38 10.03 11.68
N HIS A 804 5.62 9.76 12.74
CA HIS A 804 6.21 9.57 14.08
C HIS A 804 7.27 8.47 14.13
N ALA A 805 6.99 7.31 13.53
CA ALA A 805 7.93 6.19 13.56
C ALA A 805 9.25 6.50 12.85
N MET A 806 9.24 7.27 11.76
CA MET A 806 10.46 7.72 11.11
C MET A 806 11.17 8.80 11.93
N GLU A 807 10.44 9.80 12.44
CA GLU A 807 11.00 10.90 13.23
C GLU A 807 11.66 10.42 14.53
N GLU A 808 11.12 9.37 15.16
CA GLU A 808 11.71 8.71 16.33
C GLU A 808 13.12 8.15 16.05
N VAL A 809 13.36 7.70 14.80
CA VAL A 809 14.62 7.08 14.39
C VAL A 809 15.57 8.10 13.76
N LYS A 810 15.06 8.90 12.82
CA LYS A 810 15.80 9.85 12.02
C LYS A 810 14.91 11.06 11.66
N PRO A 811 15.02 12.18 12.42
CA PRO A 811 14.36 13.44 12.08
C PRO A 811 14.71 13.93 10.67
N GLY A 812 13.79 14.66 10.04
CA GLY A 812 13.99 15.19 8.69
C GLY A 812 13.84 14.18 7.53
N CYS A 813 13.26 13.00 7.78
CA CYS A 813 12.79 12.10 6.74
C CYS A 813 11.69 12.76 5.88
N ILE A 814 11.71 12.46 4.57
CA ILE A 814 10.88 13.10 3.55
C ILE A 814 9.88 12.09 2.99
N ILE A 815 8.62 12.47 2.84
CA ILE A 815 7.60 11.68 2.14
C ILE A 815 7.13 12.43 0.90
N ASP A 816 7.24 11.81 -0.26
CA ASP A 816 6.53 12.27 -1.46
C ASP A 816 5.29 11.45 -1.69
N LEU A 817 4.26 12.11 -2.22
CA LEU A 817 3.04 11.45 -2.66
C LEU A 817 2.85 11.62 -4.17
N HIS A 818 2.90 10.51 -4.88
CA HIS A 818 2.52 10.38 -6.28
C HIS A 818 1.09 9.84 -6.40
N SER A 819 0.40 10.30 -7.45
CA SER A 819 -0.92 9.79 -7.80
C SER A 819 -1.22 10.04 -9.28
N ASN A 820 -2.03 9.15 -9.84
CA ASN A 820 -2.48 9.15 -11.22
C ASN A 820 -3.97 9.50 -11.32
N THR A 821 -4.38 10.43 -12.21
CA THR A 821 -5.82 10.73 -12.37
C THR A 821 -6.62 9.57 -12.95
N GLY A 822 -5.97 8.66 -13.66
CA GLY A 822 -6.52 7.41 -14.16
C GLY A 822 -6.92 6.42 -13.05
N PHE A 823 -6.23 6.45 -11.92
CA PHE A 823 -6.53 5.64 -10.74
C PHE A 823 -7.32 6.44 -9.67
N SER A 824 -7.07 7.74 -9.56
CA SER A 824 -7.54 8.62 -8.47
C SER A 824 -8.24 9.85 -9.05
N ARG A 825 -9.57 9.97 -8.90
CA ARG A 825 -10.31 11.11 -9.48
C ARG A 825 -10.23 12.33 -8.57
N GLY A 826 -9.38 13.28 -8.94
CA GLY A 826 -9.15 14.51 -8.16
C GLY A 826 -8.25 14.24 -6.94
N PRO A 827 -7.00 13.80 -7.15
CA PRO A 827 -6.13 13.31 -6.08
C PRO A 827 -5.90 14.37 -5.00
N ALA A 828 -5.87 15.65 -5.35
CA ALA A 828 -5.72 16.71 -4.37
C ALA A 828 -6.87 16.79 -3.35
N THR A 829 -8.09 16.43 -3.75
CA THR A 829 -9.22 16.31 -2.80
C THR A 829 -9.09 15.01 -2.01
N GLN A 830 -8.84 13.89 -2.69
CA GLN A 830 -8.81 12.55 -2.07
C GLN A 830 -7.73 12.40 -1.01
N TYR A 831 -6.57 13.05 -1.21
CA TYR A 831 -5.43 12.99 -0.30
C TYR A 831 -5.28 14.25 0.57
N ALA A 832 -6.31 15.10 0.68
CA ALA A 832 -6.20 16.35 1.42
C ALA A 832 -5.70 16.15 2.87
N GLU A 833 -6.15 15.09 3.53
CA GLU A 833 -5.75 14.75 4.90
C GLU A 833 -4.32 14.19 5.04
N TYR A 834 -3.64 13.93 3.92
CA TYR A 834 -2.25 13.49 3.92
C TYR A 834 -1.27 14.67 3.92
N PHE A 835 -1.70 15.82 3.43
CA PHE A 835 -0.86 17.01 3.27
C PHE A 835 -0.13 17.48 4.52
N PRO A 836 -0.62 17.25 5.75
CA PRO A 836 0.17 17.52 6.93
C PRO A 836 1.49 16.74 6.97
N TYR A 837 1.46 15.48 6.52
CA TYR A 837 2.51 14.49 6.73
C TYR A 837 3.42 14.25 5.52
N VAL A 838 3.10 14.80 4.35
CA VAL A 838 3.94 14.71 3.14
C VAL A 838 4.67 16.03 2.88
N ASP A 839 5.83 15.95 2.25
CA ASP A 839 6.71 17.11 2.02
C ASP A 839 6.56 17.67 0.61
N LYS A 840 6.15 16.83 -0.36
CA LYS A 840 5.97 17.21 -1.76
C LYS A 840 4.93 16.32 -2.45
N VAL A 841 4.21 16.90 -3.41
CA VAL A 841 3.30 16.14 -4.29
C VAL A 841 3.91 15.94 -5.68
N TRP A 842 3.58 14.82 -6.29
CA TRP A 842 3.89 14.55 -7.69
C TRP A 842 2.62 14.05 -8.40
N PHE A 843 1.53 14.82 -8.30
CA PHE A 843 0.26 14.51 -8.94
C PHE A 843 0.35 14.84 -10.43
N GLY A 844 0.91 13.92 -11.20
CA GLY A 844 1.29 14.24 -12.56
C GLY A 844 0.95 13.21 -13.61
N GLU A 845 0.61 11.97 -13.26
CA GLU A 845 0.28 10.93 -14.23
C GLU A 845 -1.16 11.08 -14.75
N SER A 846 -1.32 10.98 -16.08
CA SER A 846 -2.57 11.24 -16.81
C SER A 846 -3.12 12.66 -16.73
N PHE A 847 -2.38 13.64 -16.21
CA PHE A 847 -2.77 15.06 -16.23
C PHE A 847 -2.52 15.70 -17.60
N MET A 848 -3.54 16.36 -18.15
CA MET A 848 -3.49 17.03 -19.46
C MET A 848 -3.17 18.51 -19.30
N TYR A 849 -1.91 18.81 -18.99
CA TYR A 849 -1.40 20.14 -18.65
C TYR A 849 -1.82 21.26 -19.63
N ASP A 850 -1.88 20.98 -20.92
CA ASP A 850 -2.27 21.95 -21.95
C ASP A 850 -3.77 22.23 -22.00
N GLU A 851 -4.61 21.33 -21.50
CA GLU A 851 -6.07 21.48 -21.45
C GLU A 851 -6.55 22.14 -20.15
N MET A 852 -5.71 22.13 -19.12
CA MET A 852 -6.04 22.63 -17.78
C MET A 852 -6.12 24.16 -17.71
N SER A 853 -7.10 24.67 -16.95
CA SER A 853 -7.21 26.10 -16.62
C SER A 853 -6.18 26.51 -15.56
N PRO A 854 -5.84 27.81 -15.43
CA PRO A 854 -4.94 28.28 -14.38
C PRO A 854 -5.41 27.92 -12.95
N ALA A 855 -6.72 27.90 -12.71
CA ALA A 855 -7.29 27.50 -11.42
C ALA A 855 -7.12 25.99 -11.18
N ASN A 856 -7.22 25.18 -12.23
CA ASN A 856 -7.03 23.74 -12.12
C ASN A 856 -5.58 23.38 -11.77
N TRP A 857 -4.61 23.97 -12.46
CA TRP A 857 -3.19 23.84 -12.12
C TRP A 857 -2.89 24.22 -10.66
N LEU A 858 -3.43 25.36 -10.20
CA LEU A 858 -3.22 25.84 -8.84
C LEU A 858 -3.75 24.85 -7.81
N VAL A 859 -4.98 24.36 -7.99
CA VAL A 859 -5.70 23.61 -6.97
C VAL A 859 -5.41 22.11 -7.00
N GLU A 860 -5.22 21.51 -8.18
CA GLU A 860 -5.04 20.05 -8.28
C GLU A 860 -3.59 19.58 -8.31
N VAL A 861 -2.66 20.40 -8.81
CA VAL A 861 -1.29 19.92 -9.11
C VAL A 861 -0.22 20.66 -8.32
N SER A 862 -0.38 21.98 -8.09
CA SER A 862 0.71 22.79 -7.52
C SER A 862 1.03 22.49 -6.05
N GLY A 863 0.07 22.00 -5.27
CA GLY A 863 0.18 21.85 -3.81
C GLY A 863 0.10 23.16 -3.00
N ILE A 864 0.18 24.32 -3.66
CA ILE A 864 0.29 25.65 -3.02
C ILE A 864 -0.88 25.93 -2.06
N PRO A 865 -2.16 25.67 -2.40
CA PRO A 865 -3.28 25.93 -1.48
C PRO A 865 -3.27 25.14 -0.18
N PHE A 866 -2.42 24.12 -0.11
CA PHE A 866 -2.29 23.22 1.03
C PHE A 866 -1.01 23.46 1.82
N GLY A 867 -0.12 24.35 1.36
CA GLY A 867 1.18 24.56 2.00
C GLY A 867 2.29 23.67 1.46
N LEU A 868 2.09 23.09 0.28
CA LEU A 868 3.02 22.19 -0.39
C LEU A 868 3.49 22.77 -1.72
N MET A 869 4.43 22.08 -2.35
CA MET A 869 4.86 22.32 -3.73
C MET A 869 4.76 21.02 -4.53
N GLY A 870 4.71 21.13 -5.86
CA GLY A 870 4.51 20.00 -6.77
C GLY A 870 5.57 19.88 -7.87
N ASP A 871 5.61 18.71 -8.50
CA ASP A 871 6.33 18.45 -9.76
C ASP A 871 5.35 17.93 -10.84
N MET A 872 5.78 17.94 -12.11
CA MET A 872 5.02 17.41 -13.25
C MET A 872 5.54 16.03 -13.70
N LEU A 873 4.68 15.25 -14.37
CA LEU A 873 5.03 13.92 -14.91
C LEU A 873 4.56 13.73 -16.36
N HIS A 874 3.26 13.51 -16.59
CA HIS A 874 2.71 13.01 -17.85
C HIS A 874 3.14 13.83 -19.08
N GLY A 875 3.61 13.14 -20.12
CA GLY A 875 4.10 13.72 -21.37
C GLY A 875 5.32 14.64 -21.22
N GLY A 876 6.03 14.61 -20.08
CA GLY A 876 7.09 15.58 -19.77
C GLY A 876 6.58 16.93 -19.26
N GLY A 877 5.29 17.04 -18.93
CA GLY A 877 4.67 18.26 -18.42
C GLY A 877 4.54 19.39 -19.46
N ASN A 878 4.12 20.57 -18.99
CA ASN A 878 4.27 21.81 -19.75
C ASN A 878 5.25 22.72 -18.99
N LYS A 879 6.49 22.81 -19.48
CA LYS A 879 7.55 23.58 -18.82
C LYS A 879 7.27 25.08 -18.73
N TRP A 880 6.55 25.68 -19.69
CA TRP A 880 6.22 27.10 -19.66
C TRP A 880 5.16 27.41 -18.59
N LEU A 881 4.07 26.65 -18.59
CA LEU A 881 2.96 26.83 -17.65
C LEU A 881 3.31 26.34 -16.25
N GLY A 882 4.05 25.24 -16.11
CA GLY A 882 4.53 24.73 -14.81
C GLY A 882 5.41 25.74 -14.07
N MET A 883 6.18 26.54 -14.82
CA MET A 883 7.02 27.60 -14.25
C MET A 883 6.21 28.79 -13.70
N GLN A 884 4.89 28.87 -13.96
CA GLN A 884 4.01 29.82 -13.24
C GLN A 884 3.83 29.43 -11.77
N TYR A 885 4.10 28.18 -11.40
CA TYR A 885 3.89 27.61 -10.07
C TYR A 885 5.18 27.11 -9.40
N GLY A 886 6.34 27.40 -9.99
CA GLY A 886 7.64 26.93 -9.49
C GLY A 886 7.94 25.45 -9.79
N MET A 887 7.22 24.85 -10.74
CA MET A 887 7.25 23.41 -10.98
C MET A 887 8.14 23.01 -12.17
N THR A 888 8.82 21.87 -12.03
CA THR A 888 9.55 21.20 -13.12
C THR A 888 9.20 19.70 -13.14
N VAL A 889 9.82 18.94 -14.04
CA VAL A 889 9.78 17.47 -14.05
C VAL A 889 10.95 16.88 -13.27
N ARG A 890 10.92 15.57 -12.99
CA ARG A 890 12.02 14.82 -12.36
C ARG A 890 12.85 14.11 -13.42
N GLN A 891 14.16 14.30 -13.43
CA GLN A 891 15.05 13.58 -14.36
C GLN A 891 15.41 12.19 -13.82
N PRO A 892 15.75 11.20 -14.66
CA PRO A 892 15.54 11.12 -16.10
C PRO A 892 14.27 10.29 -16.39
N TRP A 893 13.15 10.58 -15.71
CA TRP A 893 11.93 9.77 -15.85
C TRP A 893 11.48 9.74 -17.32
N LEU A 894 11.12 8.55 -17.81
CA LEU A 894 10.62 8.35 -19.17
C LEU A 894 9.11 8.13 -19.13
N THR A 895 8.37 8.95 -19.86
CA THR A 895 6.91 8.90 -19.87
C THR A 895 6.38 9.31 -21.24
N GLU A 896 5.44 8.53 -21.79
CA GLU A 896 4.88 8.75 -23.14
C GLU A 896 5.93 8.95 -24.25
N GLY A 897 7.10 8.30 -24.13
CA GLY A 897 8.22 8.44 -25.08
C GLY A 897 9.05 9.71 -24.93
N VAL A 898 8.80 10.52 -23.90
CA VAL A 898 9.50 11.75 -23.57
C VAL A 898 10.41 11.53 -22.37
N SER A 899 11.70 11.85 -22.51
CA SER A 899 12.65 11.87 -21.40
C SER A 899 12.54 13.21 -20.67
N CYS A 900 12.23 13.16 -19.38
CA CYS A 900 12.12 14.35 -18.53
C CYS A 900 13.50 14.94 -18.23
N ASP A 901 13.76 16.16 -18.71
CA ASP A 901 15.00 16.89 -18.44
C ASP A 901 14.75 18.37 -18.07
N PRO A 902 14.91 18.75 -16.79
CA PRO A 902 14.72 20.12 -16.31
C PRO A 902 16.03 20.94 -16.20
N GLN A 903 17.20 20.39 -16.59
CA GLN A 903 18.51 20.96 -16.22
C GLN A 903 18.73 22.40 -16.70
N TYR A 904 18.20 22.78 -17.86
CA TYR A 904 18.36 24.14 -18.40
C TYR A 904 17.55 25.19 -17.61
N ILE A 905 16.40 24.79 -17.08
CA ILE A 905 15.60 25.63 -16.19
C ILE A 905 16.29 25.76 -14.84
N TRP A 906 16.84 24.66 -14.31
CA TRP A 906 17.61 24.68 -13.07
C TRP A 906 18.85 25.57 -13.15
N ARG A 907 19.54 25.59 -14.30
CA ARG A 907 20.65 26.51 -14.52
C ARG A 907 20.20 27.97 -14.47
N LEU A 908 19.08 28.30 -15.12
CA LEU A 908 18.51 29.65 -15.03
C LEU A 908 18.15 30.01 -13.58
N TRP A 909 17.58 29.07 -12.83
CA TRP A 909 17.26 29.24 -11.42
C TRP A 909 18.50 29.58 -10.58
N ASP A 910 19.61 28.88 -10.82
CA ASP A 910 20.89 29.12 -10.15
C ASP A 910 21.48 30.49 -10.53
N ASP A 911 21.53 30.80 -11.83
CA ASP A 911 22.05 32.08 -12.34
C ASP A 911 21.21 33.28 -11.83
N PHE A 912 19.89 33.10 -11.71
CA PHE A 912 18.99 34.09 -11.13
C PHE A 912 19.08 34.14 -9.60
N GLY A 913 19.42 33.05 -8.92
CA GLY A 913 19.30 32.93 -7.45
C GLY A 913 17.83 32.83 -7.01
N ILE A 914 17.06 31.95 -7.66
CA ILE A 914 15.62 31.80 -7.40
C ILE A 914 15.32 31.25 -6.00
N MET A 915 16.26 30.51 -5.39
CA MET A 915 16.06 29.88 -4.08
C MET A 915 15.74 30.88 -2.97
N ASP A 916 16.26 32.11 -3.10
CA ASP A 916 16.05 33.21 -2.15
C ASP A 916 14.91 34.16 -2.58
N ALA A 917 14.25 33.89 -3.72
CA ALA A 917 13.24 34.76 -4.28
C ALA A 917 11.87 34.52 -3.63
N GLN A 918 11.14 35.61 -3.40
CA GLN A 918 9.73 35.54 -3.02
C GLN A 918 8.87 35.27 -4.25
N MET A 919 8.10 34.19 -4.23
CA MET A 919 7.14 33.86 -5.27
C MET A 919 5.82 34.61 -5.06
N ILE A 920 5.45 35.47 -6.01
CA ILE A 920 4.19 36.22 -6.04
C ILE A 920 3.40 35.76 -7.27
N GLY A 921 2.42 34.89 -7.04
CA GLY A 921 1.61 34.28 -8.10
C GLY A 921 0.57 35.21 -8.69
N PHE A 922 0.14 34.93 -9.92
CA PHE A 922 -0.94 35.67 -10.60
C PHE A 922 -2.31 35.52 -9.91
N TRP A 923 -2.46 34.53 -9.02
CA TRP A 923 -3.68 34.25 -8.27
C TRP A 923 -3.86 35.16 -7.04
N GLU A 924 -2.80 35.87 -6.64
CA GLU A 924 -2.87 36.85 -5.55
C GLU A 924 -3.94 37.90 -5.82
N LYS A 925 -4.60 38.39 -4.76
CA LYS A 925 -5.60 39.48 -4.88
C LYS A 925 -5.01 40.73 -5.55
N ASN A 926 -3.74 41.01 -5.29
CA ASN A 926 -2.97 42.09 -5.90
C ASN A 926 -1.66 41.52 -6.47
N PRO A 927 -1.68 40.97 -7.71
CA PRO A 927 -0.49 40.46 -8.36
C PRO A 927 0.50 41.59 -8.66
N ALA A 928 1.80 41.33 -8.52
CA ALA A 928 2.83 42.32 -8.80
C ALA A 928 2.91 42.71 -10.28
N VAL A 929 2.51 41.79 -11.17
CA VAL A 929 2.45 42.02 -12.62
C VAL A 929 1.19 41.40 -13.17
N THR A 930 0.48 42.16 -14.01
CA THR A 930 -0.64 41.67 -14.82
C THR A 930 -0.38 41.94 -16.29
N THR A 931 -1.24 41.43 -17.17
CA THR A 931 -1.12 41.68 -18.61
C THR A 931 -2.38 42.33 -19.16
N SER A 932 -2.30 42.83 -20.40
CA SER A 932 -3.46 43.34 -21.14
C SER A 932 -4.45 42.26 -21.60
N ASP A 933 -4.14 40.96 -21.45
CA ASP A 933 -5.03 39.85 -21.82
C ASP A 933 -5.21 38.88 -20.64
N LYS A 934 -6.46 38.66 -20.22
CA LYS A 934 -6.79 37.82 -19.06
C LYS A 934 -6.34 36.36 -19.17
N GLU A 935 -6.09 35.84 -20.39
CA GLU A 935 -5.63 34.47 -20.62
C GLU A 935 -4.11 34.32 -20.53
N VAL A 936 -3.36 35.43 -20.44
CA VAL A 936 -1.92 35.44 -20.24
C VAL A 936 -1.60 35.88 -18.81
N LYS A 937 -1.02 34.96 -18.04
CA LYS A 937 -0.72 35.14 -16.61
C LYS A 937 0.75 35.43 -16.39
N VAL A 938 1.06 36.07 -15.26
CA VAL A 938 2.44 36.37 -14.85
C VAL A 938 2.63 36.08 -13.36
N THR A 939 3.56 35.17 -13.06
CA THR A 939 4.09 34.97 -11.71
C THR A 939 5.45 35.66 -11.61
N ALA A 940 5.65 36.43 -10.53
CA ALA A 940 6.90 37.15 -10.28
C ALA A 940 7.69 36.46 -9.16
N TYR A 941 8.96 36.13 -9.42
CA TYR A 941 9.92 35.68 -8.41
C TYR A 941 10.84 36.86 -8.06
N VAL A 942 10.55 37.51 -6.93
CA VAL A 942 11.15 38.78 -6.54
C VAL A 942 12.38 38.53 -5.68
N ASN A 943 13.53 39.03 -6.10
CA ASN A 943 14.78 39.05 -5.33
C ASN A 943 15.28 40.50 -5.22
N LYS A 944 16.28 40.75 -4.37
CA LYS A 944 16.81 42.10 -4.15
C LYS A 944 17.46 42.65 -5.43
N GLY A 945 16.88 43.71 -5.98
CA GLY A 945 17.39 44.40 -7.18
C GLY A 945 17.11 43.71 -8.51
N LYS A 946 16.46 42.53 -8.49
CA LYS A 946 16.08 41.80 -9.71
C LYS A 946 14.86 40.90 -9.49
N THR A 947 14.02 40.77 -10.50
CA THR A 947 12.81 39.93 -10.49
C THR A 947 12.79 39.05 -11.74
N LEU A 948 12.49 37.77 -11.59
CA LEU A 948 12.21 36.86 -12.71
C LEU A 948 10.69 36.82 -12.93
N LEU A 949 10.24 37.26 -14.10
CA LEU A 949 8.85 37.16 -14.53
C LEU A 949 8.66 35.89 -15.34
N SER A 950 7.80 35.00 -14.86
CA SER A 950 7.29 33.87 -15.64
C SER A 950 5.99 34.29 -16.27
N ILE A 951 5.92 34.31 -17.61
CA ILE A 951 4.73 34.64 -18.40
C ILE A 951 4.19 33.36 -19.03
N GLY A 952 2.87 33.11 -19.00
CA GLY A 952 2.26 31.91 -19.56
C GLY A 952 0.92 32.18 -20.25
N ASN A 953 0.77 31.71 -21.49
CA ASN A 953 -0.46 31.86 -22.28
C ASN A 953 -1.30 30.58 -22.22
N TYR A 954 -2.43 30.64 -21.52
CA TYR A 954 -3.33 29.50 -21.37
C TYR A 954 -4.32 29.34 -22.54
N SER A 955 -4.32 30.24 -23.51
CA SER A 955 -5.22 30.15 -24.67
C SER A 955 -4.67 29.24 -25.77
N GLY A 956 -5.55 28.81 -26.68
CA GLY A 956 -5.19 28.09 -27.90
C GLY A 956 -4.70 28.99 -29.05
N ALA A 957 -4.53 30.30 -28.80
CA ALA A 957 -4.14 31.28 -29.82
C ALA A 957 -2.89 32.06 -29.40
N LYS A 958 -2.09 32.50 -30.37
CA LYS A 958 -0.97 33.41 -30.11
C LYS A 958 -1.52 34.75 -29.61
N LYS A 959 -0.91 35.31 -28.57
CA LYS A 959 -1.29 36.59 -27.96
C LYS A 959 -0.17 37.61 -28.08
N GLN A 960 -0.55 38.88 -28.10
CA GLN A 960 0.35 40.02 -28.00
C GLN A 960 -0.06 40.79 -26.76
N VAL A 961 0.80 40.83 -25.73
CA VAL A 961 0.43 41.38 -24.44
C VAL A 961 1.37 42.48 -23.97
N LYS A 962 0.80 43.47 -23.29
CA LYS A 962 1.55 44.48 -22.55
C LYS A 962 1.56 44.12 -21.07
N LEU A 963 2.71 44.29 -20.42
CA LEU A 963 2.84 44.10 -18.97
C LEU A 963 2.40 45.37 -18.21
N ASN A 964 1.60 45.19 -17.17
CA ASN A 964 1.27 46.21 -16.18
C ASN A 964 1.99 45.84 -14.88
N ILE A 965 3.07 46.57 -14.58
CA ILE A 965 4.00 46.25 -13.49
C ILE A 965 3.79 47.20 -12.31
N ASP A 966 3.56 46.66 -11.12
CA ASP A 966 3.65 47.42 -9.87
C ASP A 966 5.11 47.50 -9.41
N TRP A 967 5.80 48.53 -9.90
CA TRP A 967 7.20 48.80 -9.59
C TRP A 967 7.48 48.94 -8.08
N LYS A 968 6.49 49.43 -7.32
CA LYS A 968 6.62 49.59 -5.88
C LYS A 968 6.60 48.24 -5.19
N GLN A 969 5.72 47.33 -5.61
CA GLN A 969 5.68 45.96 -5.08
C GLN A 969 6.93 45.16 -5.45
N LEU A 970 7.49 45.38 -6.64
CA LEU A 970 8.76 44.76 -7.06
C LEU A 970 10.00 45.39 -6.40
N GLY A 971 9.88 46.60 -5.83
CA GLY A 971 11.01 47.32 -5.27
C GLY A 971 12.05 47.75 -6.31
N LEU A 972 11.62 48.02 -7.55
CA LEU A 972 12.48 48.40 -8.68
C LEU A 972 12.13 49.80 -9.20
N ASN A 973 13.11 50.55 -9.67
CA ASN A 973 12.94 51.85 -10.29
C ASN A 973 12.71 51.73 -11.81
N PRO A 974 11.54 52.09 -12.34
CA PRO A 974 11.21 51.92 -13.77
C PRO A 974 12.14 52.67 -14.73
N SER A 975 12.85 53.71 -14.26
CA SER A 975 13.78 54.49 -15.08
C SER A 975 15.16 53.85 -15.27
N SER A 976 15.50 52.84 -14.47
CA SER A 976 16.80 52.16 -14.50
C SER A 976 16.73 50.67 -14.82
N VAL A 977 15.53 50.10 -14.99
CA VAL A 977 15.38 48.66 -15.23
C VAL A 977 15.71 48.25 -16.67
N ARG A 978 16.36 47.10 -16.79
CA ARG A 978 16.52 46.34 -18.04
C ARG A 978 15.65 45.08 -17.97
N MET A 979 14.91 44.79 -19.04
CA MET A 979 14.14 43.55 -19.16
C MET A 979 14.78 42.64 -20.21
N GLN A 980 15.32 41.50 -19.76
CA GLN A 980 16.03 40.55 -20.60
C GLN A 980 15.43 39.14 -20.44
N ALA A 981 14.99 38.56 -21.55
CA ALA A 981 14.76 37.13 -21.68
C ALA A 981 16.10 36.46 -22.04
N PRO A 982 16.74 35.71 -21.13
CA PRO A 982 17.96 34.96 -21.47
C PRO A 982 17.62 33.79 -22.41
N ALA A 983 18.59 33.33 -23.19
CA ALA A 983 18.44 32.08 -23.94
C ALA A 983 18.40 30.90 -22.96
N VAL A 984 17.42 30.03 -23.11
CA VAL A 984 17.27 28.80 -22.32
C VAL A 984 16.94 27.67 -23.29
N THR A 985 17.84 26.70 -23.40
CA THR A 985 17.70 25.58 -24.33
C THR A 985 16.35 24.89 -24.16
N ASP A 986 15.74 24.58 -25.31
CA ASP A 986 14.40 24.02 -25.45
C ASP A 986 13.25 24.89 -24.91
N PHE A 987 13.50 26.06 -24.29
CA PHE A 987 12.45 26.89 -23.68
C PHE A 987 12.23 28.22 -24.42
N GLN A 988 13.29 29.01 -24.64
CA GLN A 988 13.20 30.33 -25.30
C GLN A 988 14.55 30.78 -25.89
N GLU A 989 14.49 31.62 -26.92
CA GLU A 989 15.65 32.36 -27.45
C GLU A 989 15.93 33.62 -26.64
N ALA A 990 17.16 34.15 -26.72
CA ALA A 990 17.50 35.41 -26.07
C ALA A 990 16.76 36.60 -26.72
N GLN A 991 16.16 37.47 -25.90
CA GLN A 991 15.44 38.64 -26.37
C GLN A 991 15.50 39.77 -25.33
N GLU A 992 15.52 41.03 -25.79
CA GLU A 992 15.32 42.19 -24.92
C GLU A 992 13.92 42.78 -25.12
N PHE A 993 13.35 43.28 -24.03
CA PHE A 993 12.08 43.99 -24.02
C PHE A 993 12.22 45.31 -23.28
N THR A 994 11.33 46.24 -23.55
CA THR A 994 11.07 47.42 -22.73
C THR A 994 9.71 47.30 -22.05
N PRO A 995 9.45 48.01 -20.95
CA PRO A 995 8.12 48.04 -20.32
C PRO A 995 6.99 48.51 -21.26
N ALA A 996 7.32 49.16 -22.38
CA ALA A 996 6.35 49.63 -23.36
C ALA A 996 6.02 48.61 -24.46
N ASP A 997 6.84 47.56 -24.62
CA ASP A 997 6.75 46.63 -25.73
C ASP A 997 5.51 45.72 -25.63
N LEU A 998 5.07 45.23 -26.78
CA LEU A 998 4.14 44.11 -26.87
C LEU A 998 4.94 42.80 -26.93
N ILE A 999 4.68 41.91 -26.00
CA ILE A 999 5.36 40.62 -25.88
C ILE A 999 4.52 39.56 -26.62
N PRO A 1000 5.07 38.90 -27.66
CA PRO A 1000 4.39 37.80 -28.33
C PRO A 1000 4.48 36.53 -27.49
N VAL A 1001 3.34 35.90 -27.20
CA VAL A 1001 3.29 34.65 -26.44
C VAL A 1001 2.50 33.61 -27.23
N ASP A 1002 3.17 32.54 -27.63
CA ASP A 1002 2.56 31.45 -28.42
C ASP A 1002 1.54 30.64 -27.59
N PRO A 1003 0.61 29.92 -28.23
CA PRO A 1003 -0.39 29.11 -27.52
C PRO A 1003 0.27 28.12 -26.56
N LYS A 1004 -0.18 28.05 -25.31
CA LYS A 1004 0.35 27.10 -24.29
C LYS A 1004 1.85 27.26 -23.97
N HIS A 1005 2.47 28.35 -24.42
CA HIS A 1005 3.87 28.68 -24.19
C HIS A 1005 4.00 29.92 -23.29
N GLY A 1006 5.24 30.35 -23.05
CA GLY A 1006 5.56 31.39 -22.11
C GLY A 1006 6.95 32.00 -22.29
N TRP A 1007 7.29 32.94 -21.40
CA TRP A 1007 8.61 33.58 -21.33
C TRP A 1007 9.09 33.64 -19.89
N LEU A 1008 10.40 33.59 -19.73
CA LEU A 1008 11.13 33.89 -18.50
C LEU A 1008 11.93 35.17 -18.75
N ILE A 1009 11.52 36.26 -18.12
CA ILE A 1009 12.10 37.60 -18.31
C ILE A 1009 12.68 38.08 -16.99
N ILE A 1010 13.98 38.35 -16.96
CA ILE A 1010 14.66 38.97 -15.83
C ILE A 1010 14.52 40.49 -15.97
N VAL A 1011 13.96 41.12 -14.93
CA VAL A 1011 13.89 42.57 -14.77
C VAL A 1011 14.86 42.96 -13.67
N SER A 1012 15.90 43.72 -14.00
CA SER A 1012 16.94 44.11 -13.04
C SER A 1012 17.33 45.58 -13.20
N GLU A 1013 17.77 46.21 -12.12
CA GLU A 1013 18.39 47.55 -12.12
C GLU A 1013 19.86 47.55 -12.59
#